data_AF-A0A937T1Q0-F1
#
_entry.id   AF-A0A937T1Q0-F1
#
_cell.length_a   1.000
_cell.length_b   1.000
_cell.length_c   1.000
_cell.angle_alpha   90.00
_cell.angle_beta   90.00
_cell.angle_gamma   90.00
#
_symmetry.space_group_name_H-M   'P 1'
#
loop_
_entity.id
_entity.type
_entity.pdbx_description
1 polymer ?
#
loop_
_entity_poly.entity_id
_entity_poly.type
_entity_poly.pdbx_seq_one_letter_code
_entity_poly.pdbx_strand_id
1 'polypeptide(L)'
;MDRTAIFLIALTAGGFCFSVSAAQKPDNLARRATPSAMSASTASDGKYGVLRLLDGEDATHWASGSAYELPHWVKLEWKESVAIDTVVVDIFARQGANLYAFWREAEVELSDGSKTTVKFGPGESGWAAFRFDEPVTTTSVTLRVLAVYERKTYLGINEIGVFLDPRRLIGPPREMVRAKRREELTVRGSPSHPVVYATAEDLARARRNAETTVWGKAEKASILAAAAKWLEHDENYWLQFLPESGACYAYGFTGCPICGSPCGTWGGARCTWDRPRTVVCAKGHSLPDEGHPDDGTGYVAQDKRIHYIIGTWNAWVTEQWTRNALPSLAHAYALTGDEKYAERAALFIDALASIYPESTSGSWDYPSRPPSGRFARPWYQVARNLVVYVDAYDLIYNSKALDKPSLRPRLHDTLPDGPSAQQRSVGTSDAKGQSWADMTRRENVDINMMQDAAYYCYKHTFSGKLHNGHADYMRGALAVGVLLGIPEYVYNAVESPFSIYAMVLNNCDRDGRYYETALGYAMHARELYLTFVEPLEHWRCEKYPEGVNLLDDARMRSFYCLPDLVMNVAGHVPNFGDCGPDNHCRFAQLTPFSSRDYDYAERLHAACSGEEKETYRNLFSFLSRLFRRICGRILAVVGCQGCDIVRFRRLFEFENHRIFW
;
A
#
# COMPACT_ATOMS: atom_id res chain seq x y z
N MET A 1 -30.36 -28.25 -0.68
CA MET A 1 -30.16 -27.12 -1.60
C MET A 1 -29.46 -27.67 -2.82
N ASP A 2 -30.15 -27.63 -3.96
CA ASP A 2 -29.64 -28.03 -5.27
C ASP A 2 -28.71 -26.93 -5.82
N ARG A 3 -27.90 -27.21 -6.86
CA ARG A 3 -26.95 -26.25 -7.49
C ARG A 3 -27.59 -24.89 -7.81
N THR A 4 -28.90 -24.89 -8.09
CA THR A 4 -29.73 -23.72 -8.35
C THR A 4 -29.78 -22.72 -7.19
N ALA A 5 -29.70 -23.19 -5.93
CA ALA A 5 -29.77 -22.32 -4.75
C ALA A 5 -28.47 -21.53 -4.52
N ILE A 6 -27.30 -22.09 -4.86
CA ILE A 6 -26.01 -21.39 -4.79
C ILE A 6 -25.97 -20.24 -5.80
N PHE A 7 -26.51 -20.48 -7.01
CA PHE A 7 -26.60 -19.48 -8.07
C PHE A 7 -27.60 -18.35 -7.72
N LEU A 8 -28.72 -18.67 -7.07
CA LEU A 8 -29.71 -17.68 -6.63
C LEU A 8 -29.19 -16.75 -5.53
N ILE A 9 -28.42 -17.28 -4.55
CA ILE A 9 -27.84 -16.46 -3.47
C ILE A 9 -26.79 -15.47 -4.03
N ALA A 10 -25.99 -15.90 -5.02
CA ALA A 10 -25.04 -15.03 -5.71
C ALA A 10 -25.73 -13.90 -6.50
N LEU A 11 -26.88 -14.19 -7.12
CA LEU A 11 -27.67 -13.21 -7.88
C LEU A 11 -28.39 -12.19 -6.98
N THR A 12 -28.84 -12.57 -5.79
CA THR A 12 -29.53 -11.65 -4.86
C THR A 12 -28.60 -10.64 -4.17
N ALA A 13 -27.29 -10.91 -4.11
CA ALA A 13 -26.31 -9.98 -3.56
C ALA A 13 -25.95 -8.83 -4.51
N GLY A 14 -26.25 -8.96 -5.81
CA GLY A 14 -26.07 -7.94 -6.83
C GLY A 14 -27.21 -6.92 -6.83
N GLY A 15 -27.24 -6.02 -5.85
CA GLY A 15 -28.23 -4.93 -5.80
C GLY A 15 -28.19 -4.06 -7.06
N PHE A 16 -29.37 -3.79 -7.63
CA PHE A 16 -29.55 -2.90 -8.79
C PHE A 16 -29.10 -1.47 -8.45
N CYS A 17 -28.03 -1.01 -9.10
CA CYS A 17 -27.56 0.36 -9.00
C CYS A 17 -28.18 1.18 -10.15
N PHE A 18 -29.12 2.07 -9.84
CA PHE A 18 -29.65 3.02 -10.81
C PHE A 18 -28.58 4.06 -11.17
N SER A 19 -28.20 4.14 -12.45
CA SER A 19 -27.34 5.20 -12.95
C SER A 19 -28.12 6.51 -13.00
N VAL A 20 -27.76 7.47 -12.16
CA VAL A 20 -28.17 8.87 -12.31
C VAL A 20 -27.50 9.41 -13.58
N SER A 21 -28.28 9.92 -14.52
CA SER A 21 -27.78 10.60 -15.72
C SER A 21 -26.92 11.79 -15.30
N ALA A 22 -25.61 11.69 -15.47
CA ALA A 22 -24.68 12.80 -15.26
C ALA A 22 -24.93 13.86 -16.34
N ALA A 23 -25.13 15.12 -15.92
CA ALA A 23 -25.24 16.24 -16.85
C ALA A 23 -23.98 16.32 -17.73
N GLN A 24 -24.17 16.35 -19.06
CA GLN A 24 -23.07 16.40 -20.02
C GLN A 24 -22.28 17.70 -19.88
N LYS A 25 -20.96 17.58 -19.66
CA LYS A 25 -20.06 18.73 -19.53
C LYS A 25 -19.95 19.50 -20.87
N PRO A 26 -19.79 20.85 -20.83
CA PRO A 26 -19.52 21.66 -22.03
C PRO A 26 -18.25 21.21 -22.76
N ASP A 27 -18.26 21.36 -24.10
CA ASP A 27 -17.12 21.03 -24.98
C ASP A 27 -16.02 22.10 -24.90
N ASN A 28 -14.75 21.68 -24.85
CA ASN A 28 -13.61 22.61 -24.80
C ASN A 28 -13.22 23.05 -26.23
N LEU A 29 -13.68 24.23 -26.61
CA LEU A 29 -13.48 24.84 -27.93
C LEU A 29 -12.01 25.21 -28.19
N ALA A 30 -11.18 25.37 -27.15
CA ALA A 30 -9.76 25.68 -27.27
C ALA A 30 -9.00 24.64 -28.10
N ARG A 31 -9.40 23.35 -28.02
CA ARG A 31 -8.77 22.24 -28.76
C ARG A 31 -8.91 22.36 -30.28
N ARG A 32 -9.79 23.22 -30.77
CA ARG A 32 -9.98 23.51 -32.20
C ARG A 32 -9.26 24.78 -32.66
N ALA A 33 -8.58 25.47 -31.76
CA ALA A 33 -7.86 26.71 -32.05
C ALA A 33 -6.42 26.45 -32.48
N THR A 34 -5.83 27.43 -33.16
CA THR A 34 -4.39 27.52 -33.38
C THR A 34 -3.79 28.42 -32.30
N PRO A 35 -2.93 27.91 -31.41
CA PRO A 35 -2.34 28.73 -30.35
C PRO A 35 -1.06 29.42 -30.82
N SER A 36 -0.86 30.65 -30.36
CA SER A 36 0.38 31.43 -30.52
C SER A 36 0.70 32.17 -29.22
N ALA A 37 1.96 32.58 -29.03
CA ALA A 37 2.40 33.25 -27.81
C ALA A 37 3.50 34.26 -28.11
N MET A 38 3.65 35.22 -27.21
CA MET A 38 4.74 36.20 -27.25
C MET A 38 6.12 35.53 -27.25
N SER A 39 6.29 34.50 -26.40
CA SER A 39 7.51 33.73 -26.29
C SER A 39 7.24 32.33 -25.75
N ALA A 40 8.20 31.43 -25.89
CA ALA A 40 8.22 30.12 -25.23
C ALA A 40 9.68 29.74 -24.92
N SER A 41 9.91 28.96 -23.86
CA SER A 41 11.25 28.50 -23.48
C SER A 41 11.78 27.34 -24.33
N THR A 42 10.93 26.74 -25.17
CA THR A 42 11.30 25.73 -26.17
C THR A 42 10.59 26.02 -27.50
N ALA A 43 10.89 25.24 -28.54
CA ALA A 43 10.10 25.22 -29.76
C ALA A 43 8.59 25.00 -29.48
N SER A 44 7.73 25.35 -30.42
CA SER A 44 6.27 25.34 -30.27
C SER A 44 5.71 23.97 -29.84
N ASP A 45 6.32 22.89 -30.32
CA ASP A 45 6.02 21.48 -30.00
C ASP A 45 6.95 20.89 -28.92
N GLY A 46 7.87 21.66 -28.36
CA GLY A 46 8.70 21.22 -27.25
C GLY A 46 7.90 21.04 -25.95
N LYS A 47 8.55 20.48 -24.93
CA LYS A 47 7.96 20.25 -23.60
C LYS A 47 7.37 21.51 -22.96
N TYR A 48 7.93 22.68 -23.29
CA TYR A 48 7.53 23.98 -22.76
C TYR A 48 6.91 24.92 -23.82
N GLY A 49 6.51 24.37 -24.96
CA GLY A 49 6.03 25.09 -26.13
C GLY A 49 4.57 25.54 -26.01
N VAL A 50 4.14 26.42 -26.90
CA VAL A 50 2.77 26.99 -26.89
C VAL A 50 1.69 25.95 -27.23
N LEU A 51 2.03 24.87 -27.95
CA LEU A 51 1.08 23.79 -28.24
C LEU A 51 0.65 23.01 -26.99
N ARG A 52 1.42 23.13 -25.89
CA ARG A 52 1.16 22.46 -24.61
C ARG A 52 -0.01 23.05 -23.83
N LEU A 53 -0.48 24.22 -24.22
CA LEU A 53 -1.71 24.82 -23.68
C LEU A 53 -2.97 23.95 -23.91
N LEU A 54 -2.92 22.99 -24.85
CA LEU A 54 -4.10 22.30 -25.39
C LEU A 54 -3.96 20.76 -25.46
N ASP A 55 -2.87 20.18 -24.98
CA ASP A 55 -2.59 18.74 -25.15
C ASP A 55 -3.22 17.86 -24.05
N GLY A 56 -3.58 18.45 -22.91
CA GLY A 56 -4.21 17.75 -21.78
C GLY A 56 -3.26 16.82 -21.03
N GLU A 57 -1.95 17.06 -21.11
CA GLU A 57 -0.91 16.25 -20.49
C GLU A 57 -0.28 16.98 -19.30
N ASP A 58 -0.33 16.40 -18.09
CA ASP A 58 0.22 17.02 -16.87
C ASP A 58 1.76 17.17 -16.87
N ALA A 59 2.44 16.46 -17.77
CA ALA A 59 3.91 16.44 -17.86
C ALA A 59 4.49 17.59 -18.71
N THR A 60 3.63 18.35 -19.38
CA THR A 60 3.94 19.45 -20.28
C THR A 60 3.17 20.71 -19.87
N HIS A 61 3.67 21.87 -20.25
CA HIS A 61 3.03 23.15 -19.97
C HIS A 61 3.65 24.22 -20.86
N TRP A 62 3.01 25.37 -21.07
CA TRP A 62 3.69 26.51 -21.70
C TRP A 62 4.52 27.25 -20.67
N ALA A 63 5.78 27.57 -20.98
CA ALA A 63 6.61 28.44 -20.15
C ALA A 63 7.24 29.58 -20.96
N SER A 64 7.14 30.80 -20.45
CA SER A 64 7.66 32.01 -21.09
C SER A 64 8.78 32.61 -20.27
N GLY A 65 9.96 32.80 -20.87
CA GLY A 65 11.18 33.22 -20.15
C GLY A 65 12.14 34.13 -20.90
N SER A 66 11.95 34.40 -22.20
CA SER A 66 12.96 35.07 -23.03
C SER A 66 12.84 36.60 -23.15
N ALA A 67 11.78 37.22 -22.61
CA ALA A 67 11.64 38.68 -22.54
C ALA A 67 10.79 39.07 -21.34
N TYR A 68 11.39 39.35 -20.18
CA TYR A 68 10.64 39.60 -18.94
C TYR A 68 10.09 41.04 -18.86
N GLU A 69 9.42 41.51 -19.91
CA GLU A 69 8.58 42.72 -19.90
C GLU A 69 7.11 42.30 -20.01
N LEU A 70 6.33 42.65 -18.98
CA LEU A 70 4.88 42.44 -19.01
C LEU A 70 4.21 43.51 -19.89
N PRO A 71 3.12 43.19 -20.60
CA PRO A 71 2.35 41.96 -20.49
C PRO A 71 2.86 40.82 -21.36
N HIS A 72 2.86 39.60 -20.81
CA HIS A 72 3.02 38.38 -21.60
C HIS A 72 1.66 37.92 -22.11
N TRP A 73 1.62 37.39 -23.33
CA TRP A 73 0.37 36.96 -23.92
C TRP A 73 0.44 35.60 -24.61
N VAL A 74 -0.68 34.91 -24.57
CA VAL A 74 -1.00 33.75 -25.40
C VAL A 74 -2.31 34.05 -26.14
N LYS A 75 -2.41 33.60 -27.37
CA LYS A 75 -3.56 33.85 -28.24
C LYS A 75 -4.02 32.55 -28.89
N LEU A 76 -5.33 32.32 -28.88
CA LEU A 76 -6.01 31.23 -29.56
C LEU A 76 -6.80 31.80 -30.74
N GLU A 77 -6.65 31.22 -31.93
CA GLU A 77 -7.34 31.67 -33.14
C GLU A 77 -8.10 30.52 -33.81
N TRP A 78 -9.35 30.75 -34.18
CA TRP A 78 -10.19 29.80 -34.91
C TRP A 78 -10.37 30.25 -36.36
N LYS A 79 -10.47 29.28 -37.27
CA LYS A 79 -10.77 29.55 -38.69
C LYS A 79 -12.19 30.06 -38.89
N GLU A 80 -13.12 29.59 -38.06
CA GLU A 80 -14.53 29.98 -38.05
C GLU A 80 -14.87 30.55 -36.68
N SER A 81 -15.82 31.48 -36.62
CA SER A 81 -16.24 32.09 -35.36
C SER A 81 -16.88 31.07 -34.42
N VAL A 82 -16.56 31.16 -33.14
CA VAL A 82 -17.13 30.32 -32.07
C VAL A 82 -17.87 31.18 -31.05
N ALA A 83 -18.94 30.66 -30.46
CA ALA A 83 -19.65 31.30 -29.36
C ALA A 83 -19.07 30.83 -28.02
N ILE A 84 -18.70 31.76 -27.15
CA ILE A 84 -18.05 31.49 -25.86
C ILE A 84 -18.60 32.42 -24.78
N ASP A 85 -18.61 31.99 -23.52
CA ASP A 85 -18.87 32.88 -22.37
C ASP A 85 -17.81 32.72 -21.27
N THR A 86 -16.89 31.76 -21.44
CA THR A 86 -15.99 31.31 -20.39
C THR A 86 -14.63 30.94 -20.97
N VAL A 87 -13.58 31.55 -20.42
CA VAL A 87 -12.20 31.14 -20.62
C VAL A 87 -11.63 30.74 -19.25
N VAL A 88 -11.00 29.58 -19.15
CA VAL A 88 -10.35 29.12 -17.91
C VAL A 88 -8.87 28.87 -18.15
N VAL A 89 -8.08 29.07 -17.11
CA VAL A 89 -6.62 28.93 -17.16
C VAL A 89 -6.16 28.16 -15.93
N ASP A 90 -5.46 27.06 -16.14
CA ASP A 90 -4.70 26.35 -15.10
C ASP A 90 -3.25 26.84 -15.09
N ILE A 91 -2.79 27.37 -13.95
CA ILE A 91 -1.57 28.17 -13.84
C ILE A 91 -0.48 27.35 -13.14
N PHE A 92 0.71 27.22 -13.75
CA PHE A 92 1.81 26.36 -13.24
C PHE A 92 2.61 26.97 -12.07
N ALA A 93 2.17 28.11 -11.51
CA ALA A 93 2.96 28.86 -10.53
C ALA A 93 3.22 28.08 -9.24
N ARG A 94 2.26 27.26 -8.78
CA ARG A 94 2.39 26.48 -7.54
C ARG A 94 3.31 25.27 -7.70
N GLN A 95 3.25 24.60 -8.85
CA GLN A 95 3.98 23.38 -9.16
C GLN A 95 5.49 23.61 -9.28
N GLY A 96 5.89 24.85 -9.61
CA GLY A 96 7.28 25.27 -9.71
C GLY A 96 7.57 26.60 -9.02
N ALA A 97 7.07 26.80 -7.80
CA ALA A 97 7.12 28.11 -7.09
C ALA A 97 8.53 28.72 -6.93
N ASN A 98 9.60 27.92 -7.07
CA ASN A 98 10.98 28.39 -7.08
C ASN A 98 11.37 29.09 -8.40
N LEU A 99 10.76 28.74 -9.53
CA LEU A 99 11.10 29.23 -10.88
C LEU A 99 9.97 30.00 -11.56
N TYR A 100 8.72 29.82 -11.14
CA TYR A 100 7.54 30.37 -11.79
C TYR A 100 6.88 31.46 -10.94
N ALA A 101 6.55 32.59 -11.56
CA ALA A 101 5.97 33.74 -10.87
C ALA A 101 4.47 33.57 -10.61
N PHE A 102 4.04 33.91 -9.40
CA PHE A 102 2.62 34.04 -9.07
C PHE A 102 2.03 35.29 -9.73
N TRP A 103 0.89 35.12 -10.38
CA TRP A 103 0.19 36.20 -11.09
C TRP A 103 -0.53 37.08 -10.07
N ARG A 104 -0.57 38.38 -10.34
CA ARG A 104 -1.33 39.36 -9.57
C ARG A 104 -2.55 39.83 -10.35
N GLU A 105 -2.42 39.95 -11.67
CA GLU A 105 -3.49 40.44 -12.54
C GLU A 105 -3.32 39.87 -13.95
N ALA A 106 -4.43 39.43 -14.55
CA ALA A 106 -4.50 38.95 -15.92
C ALA A 106 -5.81 39.37 -16.59
N GLU A 107 -5.81 39.48 -17.92
CA GLU A 107 -6.94 39.89 -18.75
C GLU A 107 -7.14 38.91 -19.91
N VAL A 108 -8.40 38.66 -20.27
CA VAL A 108 -8.79 38.04 -21.53
C VAL A 108 -9.45 39.08 -22.41
N GLU A 109 -9.00 39.20 -23.66
CA GLU A 109 -9.57 40.04 -24.72
C GLU A 109 -10.03 39.18 -25.91
N LEU A 110 -11.22 39.47 -26.43
CA LEU A 110 -11.80 38.81 -27.60
C LEU A 110 -11.56 39.60 -28.89
N SER A 111 -11.84 38.98 -30.04
CA SER A 111 -11.65 39.60 -31.36
C SER A 111 -12.45 40.89 -31.60
N ASP A 112 -13.56 41.09 -30.88
CA ASP A 112 -14.43 42.28 -30.96
C ASP A 112 -13.99 43.40 -29.99
N GLY A 113 -12.94 43.16 -29.18
CA GLY A 113 -12.46 44.08 -28.14
C GLY A 113 -13.12 43.88 -26.77
N SER A 114 -14.05 42.93 -26.62
CA SER A 114 -14.64 42.57 -25.32
C SER A 114 -13.57 42.05 -24.37
N LYS A 115 -13.58 42.50 -23.11
CA LYS A 115 -12.54 42.22 -22.12
C LYS A 115 -13.10 41.80 -20.77
N THR A 116 -12.37 40.94 -20.07
CA THR A 116 -12.62 40.58 -18.68
C THR A 116 -11.29 40.38 -17.96
N THR A 117 -11.21 40.79 -16.70
CA THR A 117 -9.96 40.86 -15.93
C THR A 117 -10.13 40.13 -14.60
N VAL A 118 -9.11 39.38 -14.20
CA VAL A 118 -9.05 38.69 -12.91
C VAL A 118 -7.84 39.20 -12.13
N LYS A 119 -8.06 39.49 -10.84
CA LYS A 119 -7.02 39.80 -9.86
C LYS A 119 -6.88 38.63 -8.90
N PHE A 120 -5.64 38.32 -8.51
CA PHE A 120 -5.30 37.21 -7.64
C PHE A 120 -4.75 37.74 -6.33
N GLY A 121 -5.01 37.06 -5.20
CA GLY A 121 -4.28 37.27 -3.96
C GLY A 121 -2.88 36.61 -3.97
N PRO A 122 -2.02 36.92 -2.97
CA PRO A 122 -0.69 36.30 -2.88
C PRO A 122 -0.79 34.78 -2.75
N GLY A 123 -0.14 34.03 -3.66
CA GLY A 123 -0.15 32.56 -3.65
C GLY A 123 -1.43 31.92 -4.23
N GLU A 124 -2.39 32.72 -4.67
CA GLU A 124 -3.71 32.25 -5.12
C GLU A 124 -3.80 31.97 -6.63
N SER A 125 -2.76 32.29 -7.42
CA SER A 125 -2.74 32.07 -8.87
C SER A 125 -2.50 30.60 -9.26
N GLY A 126 -3.40 29.70 -8.85
CA GLY A 126 -3.42 28.31 -9.30
C GLY A 126 -4.40 28.06 -10.45
N TRP A 127 -5.51 28.78 -10.48
CA TRP A 127 -6.52 28.68 -11.53
C TRP A 127 -7.35 29.97 -11.61
N ALA A 128 -7.88 30.28 -12.79
CA ALA A 128 -8.86 31.36 -12.97
C ALA A 128 -9.94 31.01 -14.00
N ALA A 129 -11.13 31.60 -13.82
CA ALA A 129 -12.15 31.70 -14.85
C ALA A 129 -12.43 33.17 -15.20
N PHE A 130 -12.35 33.47 -16.48
CA PHE A 130 -12.69 34.72 -17.14
C PHE A 130 -14.08 34.55 -17.73
N ARG A 131 -15.08 35.20 -17.13
CA ARG A 131 -16.48 35.07 -17.51
C ARG A 131 -16.98 36.33 -18.20
N PHE A 132 -17.77 36.13 -19.24
CA PHE A 132 -18.58 37.15 -19.90
C PHE A 132 -20.04 36.97 -19.46
N ASP A 133 -20.77 38.07 -19.31
CA ASP A 133 -22.15 38.03 -18.81
C ASP A 133 -23.10 37.32 -19.80
N GLU A 134 -22.81 37.43 -21.10
CA GLU A 134 -23.54 36.81 -22.19
C GLU A 134 -22.57 36.12 -23.17
N PRO A 135 -23.00 35.07 -23.90
CA PRO A 135 -22.19 34.47 -24.94
C PRO A 135 -21.76 35.46 -26.03
N VAL A 136 -20.46 35.49 -26.32
CA VAL A 136 -19.85 36.33 -27.35
C VAL A 136 -19.35 35.48 -28.50
N THR A 137 -19.69 35.87 -29.74
CA THR A 137 -19.15 35.25 -30.95
C THR A 137 -17.80 35.86 -31.29
N THR A 138 -16.76 35.04 -31.34
CA THR A 138 -15.39 35.52 -31.55
C THR A 138 -14.58 34.60 -32.46
N THR A 139 -13.54 35.14 -33.11
CA THR A 139 -12.54 34.38 -33.87
C THR A 139 -11.20 34.26 -33.14
N SER A 140 -11.01 34.99 -32.03
CA SER A 140 -9.78 34.89 -31.24
C SER A 140 -9.95 35.25 -29.78
N VAL A 141 -9.18 34.58 -28.92
CA VAL A 141 -9.06 34.85 -27.49
C VAL A 141 -7.60 35.18 -27.20
N THR A 142 -7.31 36.33 -26.60
CA THR A 142 -5.96 36.70 -26.14
C THR A 142 -5.95 36.82 -24.62
N LEU A 143 -5.19 35.95 -23.96
CA LEU A 143 -4.92 36.03 -22.51
C LEU A 143 -3.63 36.81 -22.29
N ARG A 144 -3.65 37.81 -21.42
CA ARG A 144 -2.51 38.63 -21.03
C ARG A 144 -2.26 38.57 -19.53
N VAL A 145 -1.02 38.29 -19.13
CA VAL A 145 -0.57 38.46 -17.74
C VAL A 145 -0.09 39.89 -17.58
N LEU A 146 -0.83 40.70 -16.83
CA LEU A 146 -0.59 42.14 -16.68
C LEU A 146 0.36 42.45 -15.51
N ALA A 147 0.30 41.67 -14.43
CA ALA A 147 1.16 41.86 -13.26
C ALA A 147 1.46 40.55 -12.52
N VAL A 148 2.59 40.53 -11.80
CA VAL A 148 3.02 39.43 -10.91
C VAL A 148 3.35 39.96 -9.52
N TYR A 149 3.32 39.09 -8.51
CA TYR A 149 3.72 39.43 -7.13
C TYR A 149 5.23 39.53 -6.96
N GLU A 150 5.96 38.55 -7.50
CA GLU A 150 7.41 38.48 -7.47
C GLU A 150 7.91 38.05 -8.84
N ARG A 151 8.96 38.70 -9.33
CA ARG A 151 9.62 38.32 -10.57
C ARG A 151 10.40 37.02 -10.36
N LYS A 152 10.14 36.01 -11.20
CA LYS A 152 10.84 34.71 -11.22
C LYS A 152 11.46 34.48 -12.60
N THR A 153 11.84 33.24 -12.92
CA THR A 153 12.44 32.89 -14.21
C THR A 153 11.37 32.78 -15.30
N TYR A 154 10.19 32.25 -14.98
CA TYR A 154 9.15 31.94 -15.95
C TYR A 154 7.76 32.40 -15.52
N LEU A 155 6.89 32.63 -16.50
CA LEU A 155 5.44 32.48 -16.38
C LEU A 155 5.03 31.13 -16.94
N GLY A 156 4.04 30.46 -16.35
CA GLY A 156 3.63 29.12 -16.77
C GLY A 156 2.12 28.91 -16.77
N ILE A 157 1.64 28.22 -17.79
CA ILE A 157 0.23 27.79 -17.95
C ILE A 157 0.24 26.31 -18.30
N ASN A 158 -0.51 25.49 -17.56
CA ASN A 158 -0.70 24.07 -17.88
C ASN A 158 -1.62 23.94 -19.08
N GLU A 159 -2.86 24.42 -18.91
CA GLU A 159 -3.91 24.30 -19.91
C GLU A 159 -4.75 25.57 -19.96
N ILE A 160 -5.24 25.89 -21.15
CA ILE A 160 -6.29 26.90 -21.37
C ILE A 160 -7.54 26.21 -21.92
N GLY A 161 -8.69 26.49 -21.31
CA GLY A 161 -9.98 26.01 -21.78
C GLY A 161 -10.87 27.15 -22.21
N VAL A 162 -11.63 26.95 -23.29
CA VAL A 162 -12.59 27.94 -23.80
C VAL A 162 -13.93 27.23 -24.01
N PHE A 163 -14.99 27.77 -23.41
CA PHE A 163 -16.28 27.09 -23.30
C PHE A 163 -17.45 28.04 -23.57
N LEU A 164 -18.53 27.43 -24.06
CA LEU A 164 -19.88 27.95 -23.92
C LEU A 164 -20.52 27.25 -22.71
N ASP A 165 -20.55 27.91 -21.56
CA ASP A 165 -20.94 27.38 -20.27
C ASP A 165 -21.98 28.28 -19.55
N PRO A 166 -23.18 28.47 -20.15
CA PRO A 166 -24.20 29.37 -19.60
C PRO A 166 -24.75 28.87 -18.25
N ARG A 167 -24.55 27.58 -17.95
CA ARG A 167 -24.96 26.93 -16.69
C ARG A 167 -23.86 26.92 -15.63
N ARG A 168 -22.69 27.50 -15.91
CA ARG A 168 -21.55 27.59 -14.98
C ARG A 168 -21.11 26.22 -14.42
N LEU A 169 -21.08 25.21 -15.28
CA LEU A 169 -20.67 23.83 -14.96
C LEU A 169 -19.15 23.66 -14.92
N ILE A 170 -18.39 24.57 -15.54
CA ILE A 170 -16.92 24.56 -15.49
C ILE A 170 -16.45 25.19 -14.18
N GLY A 171 -15.85 24.39 -13.31
CA GLY A 171 -15.22 24.84 -12.07
C GLY A 171 -13.69 24.81 -12.15
N PRO A 172 -12.98 25.12 -11.05
CA PRO A 172 -11.56 24.86 -10.94
C PRO A 172 -11.24 23.39 -11.27
N PRO A 173 -10.08 23.09 -11.87
CA PRO A 173 -9.63 21.72 -12.04
C PRO A 173 -9.65 21.04 -10.68
N ARG A 174 -9.98 19.75 -10.67
CA ARG A 174 -9.89 18.97 -9.44
C ARG A 174 -8.44 19.03 -8.98
N GLU A 175 -8.21 19.62 -7.82
CA GLU A 175 -6.88 19.68 -7.24
C GLU A 175 -6.34 18.24 -7.16
N MET A 176 -5.20 18.00 -7.81
CA MET A 176 -4.52 16.71 -7.68
C MET A 176 -4.17 16.53 -6.20
N VAL A 177 -4.85 15.60 -5.54
CA VAL A 177 -4.57 15.31 -4.15
C VAL A 177 -3.14 14.79 -4.07
N ARG A 178 -2.31 15.46 -3.28
CA ARG A 178 -0.90 15.10 -3.04
C ARG A 178 -0.71 14.72 -1.58
N ALA A 179 0.32 13.93 -1.33
CA ALA A 179 0.76 13.64 0.03
C ALA A 179 1.15 14.95 0.73
N LYS A 180 0.63 15.15 1.94
CA LYS A 180 1.21 16.11 2.89
C LYS A 180 2.67 15.74 3.16
N ARG A 181 3.51 16.74 3.39
CA ARG A 181 4.91 16.54 3.81
C ARG A 181 4.94 15.92 5.21
N ARG A 182 6.04 15.25 5.55
CA ARG A 182 6.17 14.53 6.83
C ARG A 182 5.98 15.47 8.03
N GLU A 183 6.42 16.71 7.91
CA GLU A 183 6.34 17.74 8.97
C GLU A 183 4.92 18.29 9.18
N GLU A 184 4.01 18.03 8.24
CA GLU A 184 2.61 18.46 8.29
C GLU A 184 1.69 17.36 8.89
N LEU A 185 2.25 16.18 9.19
CA LEU A 185 1.53 15.07 9.80
C LEU A 185 1.64 15.17 11.33
N THR A 186 0.52 15.01 12.02
CA THR A 186 0.47 15.10 13.49
C THR A 186 0.27 13.72 14.09
N VAL A 187 1.21 13.31 14.96
CA VAL A 187 1.09 12.12 15.80
C VAL A 187 0.34 12.51 17.08
N ARG A 188 -0.84 11.92 17.32
CA ARG A 188 -1.68 12.23 18.49
C ARG A 188 -1.59 11.19 19.60
N GLY A 189 -1.04 10.02 19.29
CA GLY A 189 -1.15 8.83 20.12
C GLY A 189 -2.55 8.21 20.04
N SER A 190 -2.64 6.94 20.39
CA SER A 190 -3.91 6.23 20.49
C SER A 190 -4.31 6.05 21.96
N PRO A 191 -5.62 6.10 22.27
CA PRO A 191 -6.09 6.14 23.66
C PRO A 191 -5.90 4.79 24.39
N SER A 192 -5.72 3.70 23.64
CA SER A 192 -5.57 2.35 24.18
C SER A 192 -4.78 1.47 23.22
N HIS A 193 -4.16 0.42 23.75
CA HIS A 193 -3.48 -0.62 22.98
C HIS A 193 -3.76 -2.02 23.58
N PRO A 194 -3.90 -3.07 22.75
CA PRO A 194 -3.90 -3.01 21.29
C PRO A 194 -5.18 -2.37 20.74
N VAL A 195 -5.09 -1.81 19.54
CA VAL A 195 -6.19 -1.08 18.87
C VAL A 195 -6.22 -1.28 17.35
N VAL A 196 -5.18 -1.85 16.74
CA VAL A 196 -5.12 -1.97 15.28
C VAL A 196 -5.91 -3.20 14.80
N TYR A 197 -5.41 -4.41 15.04
CA TYR A 197 -6.04 -5.66 14.59
C TYR A 197 -6.78 -6.41 15.68
N ALA A 198 -6.57 -6.03 16.94
CA ALA A 198 -7.24 -6.59 18.10
C ALA A 198 -7.46 -5.47 19.12
N THR A 199 -8.46 -5.66 19.97
CA THR A 199 -8.77 -4.80 21.11
C THR A 199 -8.47 -5.49 22.43
N ALA A 200 -8.52 -4.75 23.53
CA ALA A 200 -8.44 -5.34 24.87
C ALA A 200 -9.55 -6.40 25.14
N GLU A 201 -10.73 -6.23 24.54
CA GLU A 201 -11.82 -7.20 24.67
C GLU A 201 -11.50 -8.51 23.93
N ASP A 202 -10.92 -8.40 22.73
CA ASP A 202 -10.46 -9.54 21.96
C ASP A 202 -9.35 -10.29 22.69
N LEU A 203 -8.38 -9.58 23.27
CA LEU A 203 -7.36 -10.21 24.11
C LEU A 203 -7.98 -10.98 25.29
N ALA A 204 -8.97 -10.39 25.96
CA ALA A 204 -9.65 -11.04 27.08
C ALA A 204 -10.40 -12.30 26.62
N ARG A 205 -11.01 -12.27 25.43
CA ARG A 205 -11.70 -13.42 24.83
C ARG A 205 -10.72 -14.52 24.42
N ALA A 206 -9.63 -14.17 23.73
CA ALA A 206 -8.56 -15.08 23.36
C ALA A 206 -7.98 -15.80 24.58
N ARG A 207 -7.67 -15.07 25.67
CA ARG A 207 -7.19 -15.64 26.93
C ARG A 207 -8.18 -16.63 27.54
N ARG A 208 -9.47 -16.30 27.57
CA ARG A 208 -10.51 -17.24 28.05
C ARG A 208 -10.57 -18.49 27.19
N ASN A 209 -10.58 -18.34 25.86
CA ASN A 209 -10.64 -19.48 24.94
C ASN A 209 -9.43 -20.39 25.08
N ALA A 210 -8.24 -19.80 25.29
CA ALA A 210 -6.99 -20.50 25.51
C ALA A 210 -6.99 -21.40 26.75
N GLU A 211 -7.83 -21.11 27.75
CA GLU A 211 -7.96 -21.90 28.99
C GLU A 211 -9.21 -22.79 29.03
N THR A 212 -10.26 -22.46 28.28
CA THR A 212 -11.57 -23.09 28.43
C THR A 212 -11.94 -24.03 27.29
N THR A 213 -11.31 -23.87 26.12
CA THR A 213 -11.64 -24.68 24.93
C THR A 213 -10.52 -25.65 24.56
N VAL A 214 -10.86 -26.78 23.95
CA VAL A 214 -9.87 -27.77 23.48
C VAL A 214 -8.97 -27.17 22.40
N TRP A 215 -9.56 -26.45 21.45
CA TRP A 215 -8.81 -25.82 20.35
C TRP A 215 -7.94 -24.67 20.84
N GLY A 216 -8.43 -23.83 21.77
CA GLY A 216 -7.68 -22.71 22.32
C GLY A 216 -6.46 -23.16 23.12
N LYS A 217 -6.58 -24.24 23.90
CA LYS A 217 -5.43 -24.85 24.60
C LYS A 217 -4.37 -25.36 23.63
N ALA A 218 -4.79 -26.05 22.57
CA ALA A 218 -3.90 -26.56 21.54
C ALA A 218 -3.19 -25.43 20.77
N GLU A 219 -3.89 -24.31 20.55
CA GLU A 219 -3.33 -23.13 19.90
C GLU A 219 -2.33 -22.40 20.78
N LYS A 220 -2.68 -22.12 22.03
CA LYS A 220 -1.75 -21.57 23.02
C LYS A 220 -0.48 -22.42 23.12
N ALA A 221 -0.59 -23.74 23.22
CA ALA A 221 0.58 -24.63 23.30
C ALA A 221 1.49 -24.50 22.06
N SER A 222 0.91 -24.34 20.87
CA SER A 222 1.67 -24.15 19.63
C SER A 222 2.40 -22.81 19.59
N ILE A 223 1.72 -21.72 19.97
CA ILE A 223 2.31 -20.39 20.06
C ILE A 223 3.47 -20.39 21.04
N LEU A 224 3.30 -20.99 22.23
CA LEU A 224 4.37 -21.09 23.24
C LEU A 224 5.55 -21.93 22.75
N ALA A 225 5.30 -23.03 22.03
CA ALA A 225 6.37 -23.84 21.46
C ALA A 225 7.14 -23.11 20.35
N ALA A 226 6.47 -22.27 19.55
CA ALA A 226 7.12 -21.42 18.56
C ALA A 226 7.96 -20.33 19.24
N ALA A 227 7.42 -19.68 20.28
CA ALA A 227 8.09 -18.63 21.03
C ALA A 227 9.31 -19.13 21.81
N ALA A 228 9.27 -20.35 22.34
CA ALA A 228 10.34 -20.94 23.14
C ALA A 228 11.71 -20.92 22.44
N LYS A 229 11.73 -21.18 21.13
CA LYS A 229 12.96 -21.20 20.31
C LYS A 229 13.72 -19.87 20.34
N TRP A 230 12.99 -18.77 20.43
CA TRP A 230 13.55 -17.42 20.44
C TRP A 230 14.06 -16.99 21.84
N LEU A 231 13.81 -17.83 22.86
CA LEU A 231 14.26 -17.62 24.23
C LEU A 231 15.46 -18.51 24.61
N GLU A 232 15.88 -19.43 23.74
CA GLU A 232 16.96 -20.41 24.03
C GLU A 232 18.34 -19.75 24.25
N HIS A 233 18.56 -18.57 23.68
CA HIS A 233 19.83 -17.85 23.73
C HIS A 233 19.67 -16.43 24.29
N ASP A 234 20.77 -15.84 24.78
CA ASP A 234 20.80 -14.47 25.31
C ASP A 234 20.64 -13.40 24.21
N GLU A 235 20.64 -12.12 24.58
CA GLU A 235 20.48 -11.03 23.60
C GLU A 235 21.68 -10.95 22.64
N ASN A 236 22.91 -11.12 23.15
CA ASN A 236 24.14 -11.04 22.37
C ASN A 236 24.18 -12.07 21.24
N TYR A 237 23.72 -13.30 21.52
CA TYR A 237 23.63 -14.34 20.51
C TYR A 237 22.76 -13.91 19.32
N TRP A 238 21.62 -13.26 19.53
CA TRP A 238 20.78 -12.86 18.39
C TRP A 238 21.30 -11.60 17.71
N LEU A 239 21.80 -10.63 18.49
CA LEU A 239 22.28 -9.37 17.94
C LEU A 239 23.51 -9.53 17.03
N GLN A 240 24.29 -10.61 17.18
CA GLN A 240 25.39 -10.90 16.26
C GLN A 240 24.94 -11.14 14.81
N PHE A 241 23.66 -11.49 14.59
CA PHE A 241 23.12 -11.75 13.24
C PHE A 241 22.47 -10.52 12.61
N LEU A 242 22.26 -9.44 13.36
CA LEU A 242 21.68 -8.20 12.85
C LEU A 242 22.53 -7.69 11.67
N PRO A 243 21.94 -7.47 10.48
CA PRO A 243 22.66 -6.88 9.36
C PRO A 243 23.19 -5.48 9.69
N GLU A 244 24.25 -5.07 9.00
CA GLU A 244 24.75 -3.70 9.08
C GLU A 244 23.72 -2.70 8.51
N SER A 245 23.77 -1.46 8.99
CA SER A 245 22.95 -0.37 8.46
C SER A 245 23.19 -0.16 6.96
N GLY A 246 22.13 -0.20 6.16
CA GLY A 246 22.24 -0.08 4.70
C GLY A 246 22.86 -1.29 4.00
N ALA A 247 22.87 -2.47 4.66
CA ALA A 247 23.35 -3.71 4.07
C ALA A 247 22.60 -4.11 2.79
N CYS A 248 23.23 -4.95 1.98
CA CYS A 248 22.55 -5.61 0.86
C CYS A 248 21.49 -6.59 1.38
N TYR A 249 20.34 -6.60 0.71
CA TYR A 249 19.30 -7.61 0.83
C TYR A 249 19.01 -8.18 -0.56
N ALA A 250 18.72 -9.47 -0.66
CA ALA A 250 18.44 -10.11 -1.95
C ALA A 250 17.23 -11.05 -1.89
N TYR A 251 16.53 -11.10 -3.02
CA TYR A 251 15.46 -12.05 -3.31
C TYR A 251 16.01 -13.46 -3.49
N GLY A 252 17.15 -13.59 -4.18
CA GLY A 252 17.78 -14.87 -4.54
C GLY A 252 17.58 -15.27 -6.00
N PHE A 253 17.35 -14.32 -6.91
CA PHE A 253 17.06 -14.61 -8.33
C PHE A 253 18.22 -15.26 -9.08
N THR A 254 19.47 -14.88 -8.77
CA THR A 254 20.64 -15.34 -9.54
C THR A 254 21.10 -16.75 -9.16
N GLY A 255 20.64 -17.29 -8.03
CA GLY A 255 20.93 -18.65 -7.60
C GLY A 255 22.41 -18.93 -7.36
N CYS A 256 22.78 -20.21 -7.38
CA CYS A 256 24.14 -20.66 -7.12
C CYS A 256 25.07 -20.43 -8.34
N PRO A 257 26.23 -19.74 -8.20
CA PRO A 257 27.17 -19.51 -9.30
C PRO A 257 27.81 -20.79 -9.85
N ILE A 258 27.85 -21.88 -9.06
CA ILE A 258 28.46 -23.16 -9.47
C ILE A 258 27.54 -23.98 -10.37
N CYS A 259 26.22 -23.96 -10.12
CA CYS A 259 25.30 -24.93 -10.73
C CYS A 259 23.93 -24.36 -11.13
N GLY A 260 23.71 -23.06 -10.96
CA GLY A 260 22.45 -22.36 -11.27
C GLY A 260 21.25 -22.76 -10.41
N SER A 261 21.40 -23.69 -9.46
CA SER A 261 20.28 -24.17 -8.64
C SER A 261 19.85 -23.10 -7.62
N PRO A 262 18.54 -23.03 -7.28
CA PRO A 262 18.04 -22.01 -6.38
C PRO A 262 18.54 -22.20 -4.95
N CYS A 263 18.79 -21.09 -4.27
CA CYS A 263 19.18 -21.03 -2.85
C CYS A 263 17.97 -20.84 -1.91
N GLY A 264 16.77 -20.71 -2.47
CA GLY A 264 15.56 -20.28 -1.77
C GLY A 264 15.41 -18.75 -1.84
N THR A 265 14.30 -18.22 -1.34
CA THR A 265 13.96 -16.80 -1.45
C THR A 265 13.64 -16.19 -0.10
N TRP A 266 14.22 -15.02 0.21
CA TRP A 266 13.97 -14.29 1.46
C TRP A 266 14.00 -15.21 2.71
N GLY A 267 12.93 -15.23 3.53
CA GLY A 267 12.81 -16.12 4.69
C GLY A 267 12.81 -17.61 4.36
N GLY A 268 12.55 -17.99 3.11
CA GLY A 268 12.67 -19.37 2.60
C GLY A 268 14.05 -19.71 2.03
N ALA A 269 15.03 -18.82 2.12
CA ALA A 269 16.42 -19.14 1.80
C ALA A 269 16.94 -20.26 2.71
N ARG A 270 17.80 -21.12 2.16
CA ARG A 270 18.41 -22.25 2.89
C ARG A 270 19.60 -21.79 3.71
N CYS A 271 19.30 -21.05 4.75
CA CYS A 271 20.23 -20.51 5.74
C CYS A 271 19.97 -21.18 7.11
N THR A 272 20.97 -21.19 7.97
CA THR A 272 20.84 -21.72 9.34
C THR A 272 21.69 -20.91 10.33
N TRP A 273 21.24 -20.79 11.58
CA TRP A 273 21.89 -19.97 12.60
C TRP A 273 23.31 -20.44 12.99
N ASP A 274 23.59 -21.74 12.86
CA ASP A 274 24.91 -22.36 13.10
C ASP A 274 25.97 -22.00 12.03
N ARG A 275 25.54 -21.49 10.87
CA ARG A 275 26.42 -21.09 9.75
C ARG A 275 26.07 -19.67 9.30
N PRO A 276 26.42 -18.65 10.11
CA PRO A 276 26.10 -17.27 9.78
C PRO A 276 26.73 -16.84 8.45
N ARG A 277 26.08 -15.88 7.79
CA ARG A 277 26.53 -15.28 6.51
C ARG A 277 26.72 -16.31 5.38
N THR A 278 26.00 -17.43 5.45
CA THR A 278 26.12 -18.55 4.51
C THR A 278 24.75 -18.97 3.97
N VAL A 279 24.69 -19.42 2.71
CA VAL A 279 23.51 -20.01 2.07
C VAL A 279 23.86 -21.33 1.39
N VAL A 280 22.92 -22.28 1.38
CA VAL A 280 23.09 -23.58 0.72
C VAL A 280 22.18 -23.71 -0.49
N CYS A 281 22.73 -24.05 -1.66
CA CYS A 281 21.89 -24.25 -2.85
C CYS A 281 21.15 -25.60 -2.82
N ALA A 282 20.20 -25.81 -3.74
CA ALA A 282 19.40 -27.05 -3.79
C ALA A 282 20.21 -28.33 -4.01
N LYS A 283 21.45 -28.20 -4.49
CA LYS A 283 22.39 -29.30 -4.72
C LYS A 283 23.47 -29.42 -3.63
N GLY A 284 23.39 -28.62 -2.56
CA GLY A 284 24.26 -28.76 -1.39
C GLY A 284 25.53 -27.92 -1.37
N HIS A 285 25.79 -27.06 -2.36
CA HIS A 285 26.93 -26.13 -2.30
C HIS A 285 26.69 -25.05 -1.25
N SER A 286 27.65 -24.87 -0.33
CA SER A 286 27.63 -23.86 0.72
C SER A 286 28.43 -22.63 0.27
N LEU A 287 27.82 -21.45 0.35
CA LEU A 287 28.37 -20.20 -0.17
C LEU A 287 28.23 -19.07 0.86
N PRO A 288 29.14 -18.09 0.93
CA PRO A 288 30.30 -17.93 0.05
C PRO A 288 31.40 -18.95 0.38
N ASP A 289 32.23 -19.25 -0.61
CA ASP A 289 33.43 -20.07 -0.46
C ASP A 289 34.66 -19.30 -1.00
N GLU A 290 35.85 -19.91 -0.94
CA GLU A 290 37.08 -19.25 -1.40
C GLU A 290 37.06 -18.88 -2.89
N GLY A 291 36.36 -19.65 -3.73
CA GLY A 291 36.22 -19.39 -5.16
C GLY A 291 35.12 -18.37 -5.51
N HIS A 292 34.19 -18.14 -4.57
CA HIS A 292 33.02 -17.27 -4.73
C HIS A 292 32.87 -16.34 -3.51
N PRO A 293 33.85 -15.48 -3.22
CA PRO A 293 33.79 -14.59 -2.07
C PRO A 293 32.72 -13.50 -2.27
N ASP A 294 31.96 -13.21 -1.21
CA ASP A 294 31.01 -12.10 -1.15
C ASP A 294 31.35 -11.27 0.09
N ASP A 295 31.56 -9.97 -0.10
CA ASP A 295 31.90 -9.03 0.98
C ASP A 295 30.67 -8.35 1.59
N GLY A 296 29.48 -8.66 1.10
CA GLY A 296 28.22 -8.00 1.45
C GLY A 296 27.65 -7.16 0.33
N THR A 297 28.34 -7.03 -0.81
CA THR A 297 27.85 -6.33 -2.00
C THR A 297 27.63 -7.25 -3.22
N GLY A 298 27.82 -8.55 -3.03
CA GLY A 298 27.61 -9.59 -4.04
C GLY A 298 28.91 -10.03 -4.73
N TYR A 299 28.95 -11.30 -5.09
CA TYR A 299 30.03 -11.88 -5.90
C TYR A 299 29.77 -11.65 -7.39
N VAL A 300 30.72 -11.01 -8.09
CA VAL A 300 30.65 -10.84 -9.55
C VAL A 300 31.24 -12.05 -10.25
N ALA A 301 30.38 -12.86 -10.88
CA ALA A 301 30.80 -14.04 -11.63
C ALA A 301 31.47 -13.67 -12.97
N GLN A 302 32.12 -14.66 -13.60
CA GLN A 302 32.80 -14.49 -14.89
C GLN A 302 31.86 -13.97 -15.99
N ASP A 303 30.59 -14.38 -15.96
CA ASP A 303 29.54 -13.96 -16.89
C ASP A 303 28.93 -12.58 -16.57
N LYS A 304 29.53 -11.85 -15.61
CA LYS A 304 29.12 -10.53 -15.12
C LYS A 304 27.82 -10.50 -14.31
N ARG A 305 27.20 -11.65 -14.02
CA ARG A 305 26.08 -11.70 -13.07
C ARG A 305 26.59 -11.49 -11.65
N ILE A 306 25.78 -10.84 -10.84
CA ILE A 306 26.07 -10.61 -9.43
C ILE A 306 25.26 -11.60 -8.58
N HIS A 307 25.95 -12.36 -7.74
CA HIS A 307 25.37 -13.31 -6.81
C HIS A 307 25.42 -12.75 -5.39
N TYR A 308 24.27 -12.30 -4.88
CA TYR A 308 24.14 -11.69 -3.56
C TYR A 308 23.95 -12.74 -2.47
N ILE A 309 25.03 -13.44 -2.13
CA ILE A 309 25.03 -14.53 -1.17
C ILE A 309 24.76 -14.00 0.24
N ILE A 310 25.54 -13.01 0.68
CA ILE A 310 25.35 -12.36 1.98
C ILE A 310 24.07 -11.54 2.00
N GLY A 311 23.69 -10.94 0.87
CA GLY A 311 22.39 -10.28 0.73
C GLY A 311 21.21 -11.23 0.94
N THR A 312 21.33 -12.48 0.50
CA THR A 312 20.32 -13.53 0.74
C THR A 312 20.27 -13.92 2.22
N TRP A 313 21.41 -14.03 2.89
CA TRP A 313 21.48 -14.23 4.34
C TRP A 313 20.81 -13.10 5.12
N ASN A 314 21.13 -11.84 4.81
CA ASN A 314 20.54 -10.67 5.48
C ASN A 314 19.01 -10.60 5.31
N ALA A 315 18.52 -10.93 4.10
CA ALA A 315 17.10 -11.05 3.84
C ALA A 315 16.48 -12.18 4.67
N TRP A 316 17.13 -13.34 4.77
CA TRP A 316 16.66 -14.44 5.60
C TRP A 316 16.57 -14.04 7.07
N VAL A 317 17.61 -13.45 7.66
CA VAL A 317 17.61 -13.05 9.08
C VAL A 317 16.46 -12.10 9.39
N THR A 318 16.34 -11.00 8.64
CA THR A 318 15.29 -10.01 8.88
C THR A 318 13.89 -10.59 8.70
N GLU A 319 13.72 -11.51 7.74
CA GLU A 319 12.45 -12.21 7.52
C GLU A 319 12.14 -13.22 8.61
N GLN A 320 13.13 -13.96 9.13
CA GLN A 320 12.93 -14.85 10.28
C GLN A 320 12.48 -14.06 11.51
N TRP A 321 13.08 -12.90 11.77
CA TRP A 321 12.68 -12.06 12.90
C TRP A 321 11.29 -11.47 12.69
N THR A 322 11.01 -10.97 11.49
CA THR A 322 9.72 -10.36 11.13
C THR A 322 8.58 -11.37 11.15
N ARG A 323 8.74 -12.51 10.50
CA ARG A 323 7.64 -13.45 10.20
C ARG A 323 7.49 -14.56 11.24
N ASN A 324 8.53 -14.85 12.01
CA ASN A 324 8.53 -15.95 12.97
C ASN A 324 8.78 -15.48 14.41
N ALA A 325 9.83 -14.69 14.66
CA ALA A 325 10.14 -14.26 16.04
C ALA A 325 9.09 -13.30 16.59
N LEU A 326 8.85 -12.17 15.93
CA LEU A 326 7.92 -11.15 16.41
C LEU A 326 6.49 -11.68 16.62
N PRO A 327 5.86 -12.39 15.66
CA PRO A 327 4.50 -12.87 15.87
C PRO A 327 4.43 -13.90 16.98
N SER A 328 5.37 -14.85 17.07
CA SER A 328 5.30 -15.89 18.10
C SER A 328 5.47 -15.32 19.51
N LEU A 329 6.41 -14.39 19.69
CA LEU A 329 6.69 -13.75 20.98
C LEU A 329 5.55 -12.79 21.38
N ALA A 330 5.10 -11.93 20.48
CA ALA A 330 4.03 -10.97 20.78
C ALA A 330 2.70 -11.68 21.10
N HIS A 331 2.32 -12.72 20.35
CA HIS A 331 1.14 -13.52 20.66
C HIS A 331 1.28 -14.31 21.97
N ALA A 332 2.48 -14.85 22.27
CA ALA A 332 2.74 -15.52 23.55
C ALA A 332 2.57 -14.55 24.72
N TYR A 333 3.10 -13.33 24.62
CA TYR A 333 2.88 -12.27 25.61
C TYR A 333 1.40 -11.92 25.71
N ALA A 334 0.72 -11.67 24.59
CA ALA A 334 -0.70 -11.32 24.56
C ALA A 334 -1.57 -12.36 25.29
N LEU A 335 -1.25 -13.65 25.17
CA LEU A 335 -2.00 -14.73 25.82
C LEU A 335 -1.65 -15.00 27.27
N THR A 336 -0.41 -14.74 27.67
CA THR A 336 0.09 -15.15 29.00
C THR A 336 0.29 -14.01 29.96
N GLY A 337 0.55 -12.80 29.44
CA GLY A 337 1.05 -11.67 30.22
C GLY A 337 2.48 -11.86 30.74
N ASP A 338 3.21 -12.89 30.30
CA ASP A 338 4.58 -13.16 30.77
C ASP A 338 5.59 -12.24 30.05
N GLU A 339 6.16 -11.31 30.80
CA GLU A 339 7.05 -10.25 30.31
C GLU A 339 8.28 -10.78 29.55
N LYS A 340 8.76 -12.01 29.81
CA LYS A 340 9.92 -12.55 29.08
C LYS A 340 9.70 -12.58 27.57
N TYR A 341 8.45 -12.77 27.13
CA TYR A 341 8.09 -12.76 25.71
C TYR A 341 8.11 -11.34 25.14
N ALA A 342 7.56 -10.36 25.87
CA ALA A 342 7.61 -8.95 25.47
C ALA A 342 9.04 -8.40 25.49
N GLU A 343 9.87 -8.78 26.46
CA GLU A 343 11.29 -8.41 26.52
C GLU A 343 12.05 -8.83 25.28
N ARG A 344 11.85 -10.08 24.83
CA ARG A 344 12.48 -10.60 23.62
C ARG A 344 11.90 -9.99 22.35
N ALA A 345 10.59 -9.80 22.28
CA ALA A 345 9.95 -9.13 21.14
C ALA A 345 10.46 -7.69 20.98
N ALA A 346 10.53 -6.95 22.10
CA ALA A 346 11.04 -5.58 22.16
C ALA A 346 12.50 -5.50 21.69
N LEU A 347 13.35 -6.49 22.02
CA LEU A 347 14.73 -6.57 21.52
C LEU A 347 14.75 -6.69 19.99
N PHE A 348 13.99 -7.62 19.42
CA PHE A 348 14.01 -7.87 17.97
C PHE A 348 13.46 -6.68 17.18
N ILE A 349 12.35 -6.08 17.61
CA ILE A 349 11.77 -4.94 16.90
C ILE A 349 12.63 -3.68 17.05
N ASP A 350 13.26 -3.46 18.20
CA ASP A 350 14.24 -2.37 18.39
C ASP A 350 15.45 -2.55 17.47
N ALA A 351 16.02 -3.76 17.43
CA ALA A 351 17.16 -4.07 16.58
C ALA A 351 16.86 -3.82 15.09
N LEU A 352 15.69 -4.24 14.62
CA LEU A 352 15.22 -3.93 13.25
C LEU A 352 15.02 -2.42 13.08
N ALA A 353 14.36 -1.74 14.02
CA ALA A 353 14.11 -0.30 13.94
C ALA A 353 15.42 0.50 13.91
N SER A 354 16.47 0.02 14.59
CA SER A 354 17.77 0.69 14.64
C SER A 354 18.52 0.73 13.30
N ILE A 355 18.17 -0.12 12.32
CA ILE A 355 18.80 -0.17 10.99
C ILE A 355 17.81 0.07 9.84
N TYR A 356 16.52 0.26 10.16
CA TYR A 356 15.44 0.42 9.20
C TYR A 356 15.58 1.66 8.31
N PRO A 357 15.90 2.86 8.86
CA PRO A 357 15.98 4.09 8.06
C PRO A 357 17.02 4.03 6.94
N GLU A 358 18.13 3.33 7.16
CA GLU A 358 19.23 3.17 6.22
C GLU A 358 18.95 2.08 5.16
N SER A 359 18.00 1.18 5.39
CA SER A 359 17.72 0.02 4.53
C SER A 359 16.62 0.35 3.51
N THR A 360 16.93 1.04 2.41
CA THR A 360 15.94 1.75 1.57
C THR A 360 15.76 1.22 0.14
N SER A 361 16.61 0.29 -0.30
CA SER A 361 16.58 -0.23 -1.68
C SER A 361 15.62 -1.40 -1.91
N GLY A 362 15.14 -2.07 -0.86
CA GLY A 362 14.52 -3.38 -1.04
C GLY A 362 15.56 -4.45 -1.42
N SER A 363 15.12 -5.53 -2.05
CA SER A 363 16.04 -6.54 -2.62
C SER A 363 16.81 -5.96 -3.83
N TRP A 364 18.14 -6.00 -3.81
CA TRP A 364 19.00 -5.40 -4.83
C TRP A 364 18.95 -6.13 -6.18
N ASP A 365 18.65 -7.41 -6.18
CA ASP A 365 18.46 -8.25 -7.39
C ASP A 365 17.02 -8.21 -7.91
N TYR A 366 16.12 -7.47 -7.28
CA TYR A 366 14.75 -7.32 -7.74
C TYR A 366 14.68 -6.35 -8.94
N PRO A 367 13.89 -6.64 -9.99
CA PRO A 367 13.81 -5.81 -11.19
C PRO A 367 13.15 -4.45 -10.91
N SER A 368 13.89 -3.52 -10.33
CA SER A 368 13.44 -2.19 -9.91
C SER A 368 14.51 -1.15 -10.22
N ARG A 369 14.11 -0.01 -10.80
CA ARG A 369 15.04 1.06 -11.21
C ARG A 369 14.46 2.46 -10.92
N PRO A 370 15.09 3.25 -10.02
CA PRO A 370 16.07 2.79 -9.02
C PRO A 370 15.43 1.73 -8.09
N PRO A 371 16.23 0.89 -7.43
CA PRO A 371 15.73 0.05 -6.36
C PRO A 371 15.02 0.87 -5.29
N SER A 372 13.92 0.34 -4.76
CA SER A 372 13.13 1.01 -3.73
C SER A 372 12.45 -0.02 -2.87
N GLY A 373 12.40 0.23 -1.57
CA GLY A 373 11.74 -0.64 -0.61
C GLY A 373 12.26 -0.42 0.80
N ARG A 374 12.11 -1.44 1.63
CA ARG A 374 12.65 -1.50 2.99
C ARG A 374 13.13 -2.91 3.30
N PHE A 375 14.34 -3.04 3.83
CA PHE A 375 15.04 -4.32 3.96
C PHE A 375 14.99 -5.14 2.66
N ALA A 376 14.55 -6.40 2.73
CA ALA A 376 14.40 -7.27 1.57
C ALA A 376 13.14 -7.00 0.74
N ARG A 377 12.18 -6.19 1.22
CA ARG A 377 10.88 -6.01 0.56
C ARG A 377 10.91 -4.85 -0.43
N PRO A 378 10.73 -5.10 -1.74
CA PRO A 378 10.68 -4.04 -2.75
C PRO A 378 9.30 -3.34 -2.77
N TRP A 379 9.29 -2.04 -3.01
CA TRP A 379 8.10 -1.26 -3.37
C TRP A 379 6.94 -1.46 -2.36
N TYR A 380 5.74 -1.79 -2.84
CA TYR A 380 4.56 -1.98 -2.01
C TYR A 380 4.69 -3.14 -1.03
N GLN A 381 5.61 -4.08 -1.27
CA GLN A 381 5.80 -5.21 -0.37
C GLN A 381 6.37 -4.78 0.99
N VAL A 382 6.88 -3.55 1.12
CA VAL A 382 7.24 -2.94 2.41
C VAL A 382 6.07 -3.04 3.38
N ALA A 383 4.86 -2.75 2.93
CA ALA A 383 3.67 -2.80 3.77
C ALA A 383 3.38 -4.21 4.31
N ARG A 384 3.77 -5.26 3.57
CA ARG A 384 3.57 -6.66 3.97
C ARG A 384 4.37 -7.02 5.22
N ASN A 385 5.52 -6.38 5.44
CA ASN A 385 6.29 -6.52 6.68
C ASN A 385 5.85 -5.48 7.72
N LEU A 386 5.51 -4.26 7.29
CA LEU A 386 5.06 -3.20 8.18
C LEU A 386 3.85 -3.62 9.02
N VAL A 387 2.84 -4.22 8.40
CA VAL A 387 1.64 -4.67 9.14
C VAL A 387 1.94 -5.74 10.18
N VAL A 388 2.99 -6.55 9.98
CA VAL A 388 3.46 -7.54 10.97
C VAL A 388 4.19 -6.86 12.12
N TYR A 389 5.00 -5.84 11.83
CA TYR A 389 5.62 -5.03 12.88
C TYR A 389 4.58 -4.29 13.71
N VAL A 390 3.56 -3.71 13.07
CA VAL A 390 2.47 -3.01 13.74
C VAL A 390 1.73 -3.96 14.69
N ASP A 391 1.31 -5.14 14.21
CA ASP A 391 0.60 -6.11 15.03
C ASP A 391 1.42 -6.54 16.26
N ALA A 392 2.67 -6.97 16.05
CA ALA A 392 3.54 -7.39 17.14
C ALA A 392 3.80 -6.26 18.15
N TYR A 393 4.02 -5.04 17.67
CA TYR A 393 4.29 -3.88 18.51
C TYR A 393 3.06 -3.45 19.32
N ASP A 394 1.88 -3.42 18.69
CA ASP A 394 0.61 -3.06 19.32
C ASP A 394 0.27 -4.02 20.47
N LEU A 395 0.50 -5.33 20.27
CA LEU A 395 0.30 -6.36 21.30
C LEU A 395 1.23 -6.21 22.52
N ILE A 396 2.46 -5.72 22.32
CA ILE A 396 3.43 -5.50 23.41
C ILE A 396 3.49 -4.04 23.89
N TYR A 397 2.65 -3.15 23.34
CA TYR A 397 2.79 -1.71 23.49
C TYR A 397 2.85 -1.25 24.95
N ASN A 398 2.09 -1.91 25.84
CA ASN A 398 2.03 -1.57 27.27
C ASN A 398 3.14 -2.20 28.12
N SER A 399 4.03 -3.03 27.55
CA SER A 399 5.15 -3.62 28.30
C SER A 399 6.24 -2.58 28.58
N LYS A 400 6.79 -2.63 29.79
CA LYS A 400 7.96 -1.82 30.20
C LYS A 400 9.24 -2.20 29.46
N ALA A 401 9.25 -3.34 28.75
CA ALA A 401 10.37 -3.74 27.91
C ALA A 401 10.70 -2.70 26.83
N LEU A 402 9.70 -1.93 26.38
CA LEU A 402 9.85 -0.87 25.39
C LEU A 402 10.48 0.41 25.97
N ASP A 403 10.49 0.58 27.29
CA ASP A 403 11.09 1.75 27.94
C ASP A 403 12.59 1.55 28.24
N LYS A 404 13.13 0.36 27.93
CA LYS A 404 14.57 0.07 28.01
C LYS A 404 15.35 0.90 26.97
N PRO A 405 16.66 1.14 27.17
CA PRO A 405 17.49 1.79 26.17
C PRO A 405 17.48 1.07 24.83
N SER A 406 17.44 1.84 23.74
CA SER A 406 17.52 1.36 22.37
C SER A 406 18.96 1.02 21.96
N LEU A 407 19.10 0.11 21.01
CA LEU A 407 20.36 -0.15 20.30
C LEU A 407 20.77 0.98 19.35
N ARG A 408 19.83 1.84 18.94
CA ARG A 408 20.02 2.86 17.91
C ARG A 408 21.17 3.82 18.19
N PRO A 409 21.34 4.39 19.41
CA PRO A 409 22.45 5.32 19.68
C PRO A 409 23.81 4.67 19.45
N ARG A 410 24.01 3.48 20.01
CA ARG A 410 25.25 2.72 19.85
C ARG A 410 25.55 2.38 18.39
N LEU A 411 24.53 2.00 17.60
CA LEU A 411 24.73 1.67 16.19
C LEU A 411 24.97 2.91 15.34
N HIS A 412 24.29 4.02 15.65
CA HIS A 412 24.47 5.30 14.96
C HIS A 412 25.90 5.82 15.08
N ASP A 413 26.49 5.73 16.26
CA ASP A 413 27.88 6.18 16.53
C ASP A 413 28.93 5.33 15.80
N THR A 414 28.57 4.11 15.38
CA THR A 414 29.44 3.19 14.64
C THR A 414 29.25 3.23 13.12
N LEU A 415 28.36 4.10 12.62
CA LEU A 415 28.15 4.22 11.18
C LEU A 415 29.43 4.70 10.49
N PRO A 416 29.88 4.03 9.41
CA PRO A 416 31.06 4.45 8.68
C PRO A 416 30.83 5.82 8.01
N ASP A 417 31.88 6.63 7.96
CA ASP A 417 31.88 7.87 7.18
C ASP A 417 31.80 7.58 5.67
N GLY A 418 31.12 8.46 4.94
CA GLY A 418 30.97 8.38 3.49
C GLY A 418 29.71 7.63 3.03
N PRO A 419 29.57 7.38 1.71
CA PRO A 419 28.36 6.80 1.14
C PRO A 419 28.20 5.34 1.57
N SER A 420 26.98 4.88 1.89
CA SER A 420 26.72 3.47 2.26
C SER A 420 27.03 2.50 1.10
N ALA A 421 27.15 1.20 1.42
CA ALA A 421 27.25 0.15 0.41
C ALA A 421 26.07 0.23 -0.58
N GLN A 422 24.87 0.53 -0.07
CA GLN A 422 23.68 0.73 -0.88
C GLN A 422 23.84 1.89 -1.88
N GLN A 423 24.30 3.06 -1.43
CA GLN A 423 24.52 4.19 -2.33
C GLN A 423 25.62 3.89 -3.36
N ARG A 424 26.71 3.23 -2.95
CA ARG A 424 27.81 2.88 -3.87
C ARG A 424 27.40 1.82 -4.90
N SER A 425 26.66 0.79 -4.50
CA SER A 425 26.37 -0.37 -5.35
C SER A 425 25.11 -0.21 -6.19
N VAL A 426 24.06 0.43 -5.68
CA VAL A 426 22.76 0.54 -6.37
C VAL A 426 22.24 1.97 -6.50
N GLY A 427 23.03 2.98 -6.11
CA GLY A 427 22.74 4.39 -6.37
C GLY A 427 21.55 4.98 -5.61
N THR A 428 21.02 4.26 -4.62
CA THR A 428 19.95 4.78 -3.76
C THR A 428 20.56 5.71 -2.72
N SER A 429 20.07 6.95 -2.62
CA SER A 429 20.60 7.93 -1.68
C SER A 429 20.58 7.43 -0.24
N ASP A 430 21.65 7.72 0.50
CA ASP A 430 21.70 7.46 1.92
C ASP A 430 20.56 8.17 2.66
N ALA A 431 19.91 7.43 3.53
CA ALA A 431 18.96 7.94 4.49
C ALA A 431 19.50 7.64 5.88
N LYS A 432 19.28 8.56 6.83
CA LYS A 432 19.69 8.39 8.22
C LYS A 432 18.50 8.57 9.13
N GLY A 433 18.32 7.63 10.05
CA GLY A 433 17.35 7.74 11.13
C GLY A 433 17.75 8.75 12.20
N GLN A 434 16.82 9.03 13.11
CA GLN A 434 17.06 9.86 14.29
C GLN A 434 17.77 9.04 15.38
N SER A 435 18.53 9.72 16.24
CA SER A 435 19.27 9.11 17.34
C SER A 435 19.62 10.17 18.41
N TRP A 436 19.54 9.79 19.69
CA TRP A 436 20.02 10.58 20.84
C TRP A 436 20.37 9.64 22.01
N ALA A 437 21.20 10.09 22.95
CA ALA A 437 21.85 9.23 23.95
C ALA A 437 20.89 8.34 24.77
N ASP A 438 19.79 8.90 25.28
CA ASP A 438 18.84 8.20 26.16
C ASP A 438 17.60 7.68 25.40
N MET A 439 17.71 7.47 24.09
CA MET A 439 16.60 6.95 23.28
C MET A 439 16.12 5.58 23.79
N THR A 440 14.84 5.48 24.06
CA THR A 440 14.17 4.23 24.44
C THR A 440 13.85 3.38 23.20
N ARG A 441 13.63 2.08 23.40
CA ARG A 441 13.17 1.17 22.33
C ARG A 441 11.86 1.67 21.71
N ARG A 442 10.94 2.19 22.52
CA ARG A 442 9.68 2.79 22.09
C ARG A 442 9.90 3.94 21.11
N GLU A 443 10.70 4.93 21.49
CA GLU A 443 10.99 6.09 20.65
C GLU A 443 11.66 5.67 19.34
N ASN A 444 12.60 4.72 19.40
CA ASN A 444 13.23 4.19 18.20
C ASN A 444 12.21 3.51 17.26
N VAL A 445 11.34 2.64 17.80
CA VAL A 445 10.32 1.95 16.99
C VAL A 445 9.31 2.94 16.41
N ASP A 446 8.80 3.88 17.21
CA ASP A 446 7.82 4.87 16.76
C ASP A 446 8.37 5.74 15.62
N ILE A 447 9.61 6.24 15.74
CA ILE A 447 10.17 7.22 14.81
C ILE A 447 10.87 6.54 13.64
N ASN A 448 11.82 5.65 13.91
CA ASN A 448 12.72 5.10 12.89
C ASN A 448 12.10 3.94 12.11
N MET A 449 11.06 3.29 12.64
CA MET A 449 10.35 2.23 11.93
C MET A 449 8.92 2.65 11.56
N MET A 450 8.05 2.95 12.52
CA MET A 450 6.62 3.12 12.26
C MET A 450 6.33 4.36 11.43
N GLN A 451 6.69 5.55 11.92
CA GLN A 451 6.51 6.80 11.18
C GLN A 451 7.29 6.80 9.86
N ASP A 452 8.49 6.20 9.86
CA ASP A 452 9.29 6.15 8.66
C ASP A 452 8.62 5.34 7.53
N ALA A 453 8.27 4.09 7.85
CA ALA A 453 7.62 3.15 6.94
C ALA A 453 6.23 3.62 6.51
N ALA A 454 5.44 4.18 7.43
CA ALA A 454 4.11 4.68 7.14
C ALA A 454 4.15 5.84 6.16
N TYR A 455 5.07 6.79 6.33
CA TYR A 455 5.23 7.89 5.37
C TYR A 455 5.71 7.38 4.01
N TYR A 456 6.62 6.40 3.97
CA TYR A 456 6.99 5.73 2.73
C TYR A 456 5.76 5.15 2.04
N CYS A 457 4.89 4.44 2.76
CA CYS A 457 3.70 3.86 2.17
C CYS A 457 2.69 4.94 1.73
N TYR A 458 2.39 5.89 2.63
CA TYR A 458 1.46 7.00 2.40
C TYR A 458 1.78 7.81 1.15
N LYS A 459 3.02 8.24 0.95
CA LYS A 459 3.35 9.05 -0.23
C LYS A 459 3.11 8.29 -1.55
N HIS A 460 3.29 6.96 -1.55
CA HIS A 460 3.09 6.15 -2.75
C HIS A 460 1.61 5.92 -3.09
N THR A 461 0.68 6.12 -2.14
CA THR A 461 -0.76 6.02 -2.42
C THR A 461 -1.26 7.10 -3.38
N PHE A 462 -0.48 8.17 -3.59
CA PHE A 462 -0.83 9.25 -4.51
C PHE A 462 -0.33 9.02 -5.95
N SER A 463 0.22 7.84 -6.25
CA SER A 463 0.59 7.46 -7.62
C SER A 463 -0.61 7.15 -8.53
N GLY A 464 -1.80 6.95 -7.94
CA GLY A 464 -3.06 6.77 -8.66
C GLY A 464 -3.30 5.42 -9.31
N LYS A 465 -2.41 4.44 -9.10
CA LYS A 465 -2.55 3.09 -9.67
C LYS A 465 -3.34 2.17 -8.74
N LEU A 466 -4.65 2.05 -8.92
CA LEU A 466 -5.54 1.26 -8.06
C LEU A 466 -5.40 -0.26 -8.27
N HIS A 467 -4.25 -0.85 -7.95
CA HIS A 467 -4.03 -2.31 -7.98
C HIS A 467 -3.74 -2.87 -6.58
N ASN A 468 -3.52 -4.18 -6.45
CA ASN A 468 -3.19 -4.83 -5.17
C ASN A 468 -2.01 -4.16 -4.43
N GLY A 469 -0.95 -3.75 -5.14
CA GLY A 469 0.18 -3.03 -4.56
C GLY A 469 -0.17 -1.65 -3.97
N HIS A 470 -1.21 -0.99 -4.47
CA HIS A 470 -1.69 0.27 -3.88
C HIS A 470 -2.46 0.01 -2.59
N ALA A 471 -3.23 -1.08 -2.53
CA ALA A 471 -3.84 -1.54 -1.29
C ALA A 471 -2.79 -1.87 -0.23
N ASP A 472 -1.68 -2.50 -0.63
CA ASP A 472 -0.51 -2.73 0.24
C ASP A 472 0.00 -1.40 0.84
N TYR A 473 0.34 -0.41 0.02
CA TYR A 473 0.75 0.90 0.54
C TYR A 473 -0.29 1.52 1.48
N MET A 474 -1.56 1.47 1.10
CA MET A 474 -2.61 2.11 1.90
C MET A 474 -2.82 1.42 3.25
N ARG A 475 -2.84 0.08 3.31
CA ARG A 475 -2.95 -0.64 4.59
C ARG A 475 -1.76 -0.39 5.50
N GLY A 476 -0.55 -0.25 4.94
CA GLY A 476 0.65 0.01 5.73
C GLY A 476 0.57 1.36 6.44
N ALA A 477 0.15 2.41 5.71
CA ALA A 477 -0.07 3.73 6.30
C ALA A 477 -1.25 3.73 7.28
N LEU A 478 -2.38 3.09 6.92
CA LEU A 478 -3.56 2.97 7.77
C LEU A 478 -3.24 2.32 9.11
N ALA A 479 -2.57 1.16 9.10
CA ALA A 479 -2.24 0.41 10.31
C ALA A 479 -1.41 1.25 11.30
N VAL A 480 -0.40 1.97 10.81
CA VAL A 480 0.39 2.90 11.65
C VAL A 480 -0.43 4.13 12.05
N GLY A 481 -1.34 4.59 11.20
CA GLY A 481 -2.24 5.69 11.52
C GLY A 481 -3.14 5.39 12.72
N VAL A 482 -3.67 4.17 12.78
CA VAL A 482 -4.46 3.69 13.91
C VAL A 482 -3.58 3.40 15.13
N LEU A 483 -2.37 2.85 14.94
CA LEU A 483 -1.41 2.61 16.02
C LEU A 483 -1.00 3.91 16.73
N LEU A 484 -0.55 4.92 15.98
CA LEU A 484 0.07 6.14 16.52
C LEU A 484 -0.87 7.35 16.58
N GLY A 485 -2.14 7.18 16.21
CA GLY A 485 -3.10 8.29 16.21
C GLY A 485 -2.79 9.35 15.16
N ILE A 486 -2.57 8.96 13.89
CA ILE A 486 -2.31 9.87 12.76
C ILE A 486 -3.55 9.89 11.84
N PRO A 487 -4.47 10.86 12.00
CA PRO A 487 -5.75 10.85 11.29
C PRO A 487 -5.60 10.95 9.78
N GLU A 488 -4.59 11.65 9.26
CA GLU A 488 -4.35 11.79 7.82
C GLU A 488 -4.22 10.45 7.10
N TYR A 489 -3.60 9.45 7.73
CA TYR A 489 -3.45 8.13 7.13
C TYR A 489 -4.78 7.37 7.09
N VAL A 490 -5.60 7.52 8.14
CA VAL A 490 -6.93 6.93 8.22
C VAL A 490 -7.87 7.60 7.22
N TYR A 491 -7.92 8.94 7.18
CA TYR A 491 -8.74 9.69 6.23
C TYR A 491 -8.31 9.42 4.79
N ASN A 492 -7.03 9.26 4.52
CA ASN A 492 -6.58 8.84 3.19
C ASN A 492 -7.09 7.44 2.83
N ALA A 493 -7.21 6.52 3.80
CA ALA A 493 -7.74 5.18 3.55
C ALA A 493 -9.22 5.16 3.16
N VAL A 494 -10.04 6.11 3.65
CA VAL A 494 -11.51 6.11 3.45
C VAL A 494 -12.07 7.25 2.60
N GLU A 495 -11.40 8.39 2.53
CA GLU A 495 -11.96 9.61 1.89
C GLU A 495 -11.19 10.04 0.64
N SER A 496 -9.95 9.58 0.49
CA SER A 496 -9.11 9.90 -0.67
C SER A 496 -9.76 9.46 -1.98
N PRO A 497 -9.46 10.14 -3.11
CA PRO A 497 -9.77 9.60 -4.44
C PRO A 497 -9.10 8.24 -4.72
N PHE A 498 -8.16 7.82 -3.88
CA PHE A 498 -7.49 6.53 -3.94
C PHE A 498 -7.84 5.59 -2.78
N SER A 499 -8.93 5.88 -2.04
CA SER A 499 -9.38 5.13 -0.86
C SER A 499 -9.76 3.67 -1.15
N ILE A 500 -10.01 2.90 -0.09
CA ILE A 500 -10.58 1.55 -0.18
C ILE A 500 -11.90 1.53 -0.96
N TYR A 501 -12.75 2.54 -0.80
CA TYR A 501 -13.99 2.64 -1.56
C TYR A 501 -13.73 2.89 -3.05
N ALA A 502 -12.75 3.74 -3.39
CA ALA A 502 -12.34 3.95 -4.78
C ALA A 502 -11.76 2.67 -5.38
N MET A 503 -10.94 1.94 -4.63
CA MET A 503 -10.41 0.64 -5.04
C MET A 503 -11.53 -0.36 -5.33
N VAL A 504 -12.48 -0.55 -4.41
CA VAL A 504 -13.60 -1.48 -4.60
C VAL A 504 -14.45 -1.07 -5.81
N LEU A 505 -14.74 0.22 -5.96
CA LEU A 505 -15.50 0.76 -7.09
C LEU A 505 -14.90 0.48 -8.46
N ASN A 506 -13.56 0.50 -8.56
CA ASN A 506 -12.87 0.36 -9.85
C ASN A 506 -12.37 -1.06 -10.09
N ASN A 507 -12.09 -1.81 -9.02
CA ASN A 507 -11.47 -3.12 -9.10
C ASN A 507 -12.45 -4.28 -8.97
N CYS A 508 -13.64 -4.03 -8.41
CA CYS A 508 -14.69 -5.02 -8.24
C CYS A 508 -15.79 -4.77 -9.27
N ASP A 509 -16.09 -5.77 -10.11
CA ASP A 509 -17.27 -5.72 -10.97
C ASP A 509 -18.58 -5.92 -10.16
N ARG A 510 -19.71 -5.84 -10.86
CA ARG A 510 -21.05 -6.02 -10.28
C ARG A 510 -21.18 -7.33 -9.48
N ASP A 511 -20.53 -8.40 -9.94
CA ASP A 511 -20.69 -9.75 -9.44
C ASP A 511 -19.57 -10.12 -8.44
N GLY A 512 -18.80 -9.13 -7.97
CA GLY A 512 -17.76 -9.34 -6.97
C GLY A 512 -16.40 -9.69 -7.55
N ARG A 513 -16.18 -9.67 -8.87
CA ARG A 513 -14.91 -10.11 -9.47
C ARG A 513 -13.84 -9.04 -9.45
N TYR A 514 -12.61 -9.46 -9.17
CA TYR A 514 -11.45 -8.59 -9.22
C TYR A 514 -10.92 -8.45 -10.65
N TYR A 515 -10.62 -7.23 -11.08
CA TYR A 515 -10.31 -6.89 -12.47
C TYR A 515 -9.09 -7.63 -13.06
N GLU A 516 -8.12 -8.06 -12.25
CA GLU A 516 -6.94 -8.80 -12.75
C GLU A 516 -7.32 -10.20 -13.26
N THR A 517 -8.53 -10.69 -12.95
CA THR A 517 -9.15 -11.97 -13.38
C THR A 517 -8.44 -13.26 -12.95
N ALA A 518 -7.12 -13.23 -12.74
CA ALA A 518 -6.35 -14.33 -12.17
C ALA A 518 -6.83 -14.60 -10.74
N LEU A 519 -7.31 -15.82 -10.48
CA LEU A 519 -7.88 -16.15 -9.17
C LEU A 519 -6.87 -15.95 -8.03
N GLY A 520 -5.58 -16.27 -8.26
CA GLY A 520 -4.52 -16.05 -7.28
C GLY A 520 -4.42 -14.59 -6.85
N TYR A 521 -4.30 -13.66 -7.81
CA TYR A 521 -4.29 -12.22 -7.54
C TYR A 521 -5.61 -11.72 -6.95
N ALA A 522 -6.74 -12.27 -7.40
CA ALA A 522 -8.05 -11.94 -6.87
C ALA A 522 -8.22 -12.32 -5.39
N MET A 523 -7.67 -13.47 -4.99
CA MET A 523 -7.67 -13.91 -3.59
C MET A 523 -6.70 -13.07 -2.75
N HIS A 524 -5.48 -12.86 -3.27
CA HIS A 524 -4.50 -11.98 -2.64
C HIS A 524 -5.06 -10.58 -2.37
N ALA A 525 -5.72 -9.96 -3.36
CA ALA A 525 -6.33 -8.64 -3.21
C ALA A 525 -7.45 -8.61 -2.13
N ARG A 526 -8.23 -9.70 -2.00
CA ARG A 526 -9.25 -9.82 -0.95
C ARG A 526 -8.65 -9.89 0.45
N GLU A 527 -7.60 -10.68 0.60
CA GLU A 527 -6.84 -10.80 1.85
C GLU A 527 -6.25 -9.43 2.23
N LEU A 528 -5.68 -8.69 1.28
CA LEU A 528 -5.24 -7.31 1.51
C LEU A 528 -6.39 -6.41 1.99
N TYR A 529 -7.57 -6.46 1.35
CA TYR A 529 -8.69 -5.57 1.70
C TYR A 529 -9.28 -5.91 3.07
N LEU A 530 -9.21 -7.18 3.50
CA LEU A 530 -9.62 -7.57 4.84
C LEU A 530 -8.77 -6.89 5.91
N THR A 531 -7.49 -6.62 5.65
CA THR A 531 -6.63 -5.93 6.62
C THR A 531 -6.98 -4.45 6.86
N PHE A 532 -7.97 -3.91 6.15
CA PHE A 532 -8.52 -2.58 6.42
C PHE A 532 -9.67 -2.63 7.42
N VAL A 533 -10.33 -3.79 7.58
CA VAL A 533 -11.59 -3.91 8.32
C VAL A 533 -11.37 -3.59 9.79
N GLU A 534 -10.50 -4.32 10.48
CA GLU A 534 -10.28 -4.13 11.91
C GLU A 534 -9.70 -2.73 12.23
N PRO A 535 -8.66 -2.21 11.55
CA PRO A 535 -8.16 -0.87 11.84
C PRO A 535 -9.22 0.23 11.67
N LEU A 536 -10.09 0.12 10.67
CA LEU A 536 -11.15 1.11 10.43
C LEU A 536 -12.32 0.96 11.40
N GLU A 537 -12.66 -0.26 11.80
CA GLU A 537 -13.66 -0.54 12.83
C GLU A 537 -13.21 -0.02 14.21
N HIS A 538 -11.92 -0.15 14.53
CA HIS A 538 -11.36 0.27 15.80
C HIS A 538 -11.00 1.76 15.87
N TRP A 539 -10.83 2.44 14.72
CA TRP A 539 -10.57 3.87 14.69
C TRP A 539 -11.81 4.68 15.09
N ARG A 540 -11.85 5.16 16.33
CA ARG A 540 -12.95 5.99 16.85
C ARG A 540 -12.51 7.43 17.06
N CYS A 541 -13.20 8.37 16.42
CA CYS A 541 -12.97 9.80 16.59
C CYS A 541 -14.29 10.59 16.45
N GLU A 542 -14.25 11.91 16.62
CA GLU A 542 -15.44 12.77 16.46
C GLU A 542 -16.14 12.57 15.10
N LYS A 543 -15.38 12.34 14.03
CA LYS A 543 -15.91 12.09 12.68
C LYS A 543 -16.46 10.68 12.49
N TYR A 544 -15.86 9.70 13.17
CA TYR A 544 -16.22 8.28 13.10
C TYR A 544 -16.41 7.74 14.52
N PRO A 545 -17.49 8.11 15.22
CA PRO A 545 -17.66 7.74 16.63
C PRO A 545 -17.77 6.22 16.84
N GLU A 546 -18.34 5.51 15.87
CA GLU A 546 -18.49 4.05 15.89
C GLU A 546 -17.44 3.33 15.03
N GLY A 547 -16.44 4.05 14.52
CA GLY A 547 -15.55 3.56 13.47
C GLY A 547 -16.23 3.41 12.11
N VAL A 548 -15.58 2.71 11.19
CA VAL A 548 -16.06 2.48 9.83
C VAL A 548 -16.13 0.98 9.56
N ASN A 549 -17.35 0.45 9.47
CA ASN A 549 -17.60 -0.93 9.07
C ASN A 549 -17.62 -1.05 7.53
N LEU A 550 -16.52 -1.49 6.94
CA LEU A 550 -16.42 -1.67 5.48
C LEU A 550 -17.42 -2.68 4.91
N LEU A 551 -17.88 -3.64 5.71
CA LEU A 551 -18.83 -4.66 5.28
C LEU A 551 -20.29 -4.16 5.25
N ASP A 552 -20.54 -2.91 5.64
CA ASP A 552 -21.83 -2.22 5.37
C ASP A 552 -21.98 -1.83 3.89
N ASP A 553 -20.89 -1.80 3.11
CA ASP A 553 -20.94 -1.60 1.66
C ASP A 553 -21.30 -2.90 0.92
N ALA A 554 -22.39 -2.86 0.12
CA ALA A 554 -22.85 -4.03 -0.64
C ALA A 554 -21.81 -4.57 -1.64
N ARG A 555 -20.96 -3.71 -2.21
CA ARG A 555 -19.89 -4.11 -3.13
C ARG A 555 -18.79 -4.85 -2.38
N MET A 556 -18.44 -4.38 -1.18
CA MET A 556 -17.52 -5.11 -0.30
C MET A 556 -18.07 -6.49 0.03
N ARG A 557 -19.34 -6.60 0.39
CA ARG A 557 -19.96 -7.92 0.65
C ARG A 557 -19.95 -8.83 -0.58
N SER A 558 -20.29 -8.30 -1.75
CA SER A 558 -20.24 -9.03 -3.03
C SER A 558 -18.82 -9.53 -3.33
N PHE A 559 -17.80 -8.71 -3.06
CA PHE A 559 -16.39 -9.07 -3.27
C PHE A 559 -15.99 -10.36 -2.52
N TYR A 560 -16.55 -10.60 -1.33
CA TYR A 560 -16.27 -11.79 -0.50
C TYR A 560 -17.26 -12.95 -0.66
N CYS A 561 -18.33 -12.79 -1.44
CA CYS A 561 -19.37 -13.80 -1.56
C CYS A 561 -18.98 -14.93 -2.53
N LEU A 562 -18.47 -16.04 -1.99
CA LEU A 562 -18.13 -17.29 -2.70
C LEU A 562 -17.13 -17.19 -3.87
N PRO A 563 -16.12 -16.30 -3.83
CA PRO A 563 -15.31 -16.01 -5.02
C PRO A 563 -14.52 -17.20 -5.59
N ASP A 564 -14.17 -18.19 -4.76
CA ASP A 564 -13.43 -19.39 -5.16
C ASP A 564 -14.38 -20.43 -5.80
N LEU A 565 -15.47 -20.77 -5.11
CA LEU A 565 -16.45 -21.77 -5.57
C LEU A 565 -17.13 -21.36 -6.87
N VAL A 566 -17.35 -20.07 -7.12
CA VAL A 566 -17.91 -19.61 -8.41
C VAL A 566 -16.92 -19.70 -9.58
N MET A 567 -15.62 -19.91 -9.34
CA MET A 567 -14.62 -20.21 -10.40
C MET A 567 -14.34 -21.71 -10.55
N ASN A 568 -14.93 -22.55 -9.70
CA ASN A 568 -14.60 -23.96 -9.70
C ASN A 568 -15.25 -24.69 -10.88
N VAL A 569 -14.43 -25.20 -11.80
CA VAL A 569 -14.83 -26.02 -12.94
C VAL A 569 -14.30 -27.43 -12.74
N ALA A 570 -15.16 -28.34 -12.27
CA ALA A 570 -14.79 -29.75 -12.00
C ALA A 570 -13.57 -29.94 -11.08
N GLY A 571 -13.36 -29.02 -10.12
CA GLY A 571 -12.19 -29.04 -9.22
C GLY A 571 -10.99 -28.24 -9.73
N HIS A 572 -11.10 -27.62 -10.90
CA HIS A 572 -10.09 -26.78 -11.54
C HIS A 572 -10.50 -25.30 -11.53
N VAL A 573 -9.52 -24.44 -11.80
CA VAL A 573 -9.72 -22.99 -11.94
C VAL A 573 -9.35 -22.59 -13.37
N PRO A 574 -10.15 -21.78 -14.06
CA PRO A 574 -9.78 -21.24 -15.37
C PRO A 574 -8.44 -20.50 -15.32
N ASN A 575 -7.58 -20.78 -16.30
CA ASN A 575 -6.25 -20.16 -16.40
C ASN A 575 -6.34 -18.77 -17.05
N PHE A 576 -6.91 -17.81 -16.33
CA PHE A 576 -7.00 -16.40 -16.74
C PHE A 576 -5.89 -15.57 -16.08
N GLY A 577 -5.40 -14.56 -16.81
CA GLY A 577 -4.38 -13.63 -16.32
C GLY A 577 -3.02 -14.29 -16.05
N ASP A 578 -2.30 -13.76 -15.06
CA ASP A 578 -1.00 -14.30 -14.60
C ASP A 578 -1.23 -15.49 -13.67
N CYS A 579 -1.54 -16.64 -14.26
CA CYS A 579 -1.77 -17.90 -13.57
C CYS A 579 -0.93 -19.01 -14.23
N GLY A 580 -0.35 -19.87 -13.38
CA GLY A 580 0.37 -21.06 -13.84
C GLY A 580 -0.58 -22.13 -14.39
N PRO A 581 -0.09 -23.05 -15.25
CA PRO A 581 -0.91 -24.14 -15.76
C PRO A 581 -1.32 -25.10 -14.64
N ASP A 582 -2.62 -25.44 -14.60
CA ASP A 582 -3.11 -26.52 -13.74
C ASP A 582 -2.86 -27.87 -14.41
N ASN A 583 -1.78 -28.55 -14.00
CA ASN A 583 -1.39 -29.86 -14.51
C ASN A 583 -1.93 -31.02 -13.65
N HIS A 584 -2.80 -30.74 -12.67
CA HIS A 584 -3.34 -31.79 -11.81
C HIS A 584 -4.45 -32.57 -12.51
N CYS A 585 -4.51 -33.88 -12.31
CA CYS A 585 -5.67 -34.69 -12.64
C CYS A 585 -6.61 -34.71 -11.42
N ARG A 586 -7.80 -34.12 -11.54
CA ARG A 586 -8.81 -34.10 -10.48
C ARG A 586 -10.12 -34.70 -10.97
N PHE A 587 -10.79 -35.43 -10.09
CA PHE A 587 -12.14 -35.90 -10.34
C PHE A 587 -13.14 -34.88 -9.81
N ALA A 588 -14.20 -34.63 -10.58
CA ALA A 588 -15.26 -33.72 -10.17
C ALA A 588 -15.84 -34.17 -8.82
N GLN A 589 -15.80 -33.29 -7.83
CA GLN A 589 -16.42 -33.55 -6.54
C GLN A 589 -17.93 -33.35 -6.62
N LEU A 590 -18.69 -34.31 -6.08
CA LEU A 590 -20.16 -34.22 -5.98
C LEU A 590 -20.62 -33.02 -5.13
N THR A 591 -19.79 -32.59 -4.18
CA THR A 591 -20.03 -31.44 -3.30
C THR A 591 -18.76 -30.60 -3.20
N PRO A 592 -18.60 -29.55 -4.03
CA PRO A 592 -17.43 -28.69 -3.97
C PRO A 592 -17.42 -27.89 -2.66
N PHE A 593 -16.24 -27.71 -2.08
CA PHE A 593 -16.00 -26.96 -0.85
C PHE A 593 -14.74 -26.12 -1.01
N SER A 594 -14.77 -24.88 -0.53
CA SER A 594 -13.58 -24.02 -0.39
C SER A 594 -13.49 -23.57 1.06
N SER A 595 -12.31 -23.75 1.66
CA SER A 595 -12.02 -23.23 3.01
C SER A 595 -12.06 -21.71 3.02
N ARG A 596 -11.54 -21.06 1.96
CA ARG A 596 -11.55 -19.59 1.83
C ARG A 596 -12.96 -19.03 1.81
N ASP A 597 -13.85 -19.62 1.03
CA ASP A 597 -15.24 -19.19 0.98
C ASP A 597 -15.98 -19.46 2.30
N TYR A 598 -15.60 -20.52 3.03
CA TYR A 598 -16.11 -20.76 4.38
C TYR A 598 -15.69 -19.64 5.33
N ASP A 599 -14.40 -19.25 5.32
CA ASP A 599 -13.87 -18.18 6.16
C ASP A 599 -14.50 -16.82 5.81
N TYR A 600 -14.69 -16.52 4.53
CA TYR A 600 -15.39 -15.31 4.08
C TYR A 600 -16.86 -15.31 4.50
N ALA A 601 -17.57 -16.44 4.40
CA ALA A 601 -18.94 -16.53 4.86
C ALA A 601 -19.07 -16.32 6.38
N GLU A 602 -18.11 -16.82 7.17
CA GLU A 602 -18.02 -16.56 8.61
C GLU A 602 -17.86 -15.05 8.89
N ARG A 603 -16.92 -14.40 8.19
CA ARG A 603 -16.69 -12.94 8.33
C ARG A 603 -17.91 -12.11 7.95
N LEU A 604 -18.57 -12.44 6.83
CA LEU A 604 -19.79 -11.76 6.40
C LEU A 604 -20.93 -11.94 7.40
N HIS A 605 -21.12 -13.15 7.93
CA HIS A 605 -22.12 -13.42 8.96
C HIS A 605 -21.85 -12.65 10.27
N ALA A 606 -20.58 -12.57 10.68
CA ALA A 606 -20.20 -11.87 11.89
C ALA A 606 -20.43 -10.35 11.79
N ALA A 607 -20.08 -9.75 10.64
CA ALA A 607 -20.09 -8.30 10.46
C ALA A 607 -21.44 -7.71 10.01
N CYS A 608 -22.33 -8.51 9.40
CA CYS A 608 -23.62 -8.02 8.94
C CYS A 608 -24.66 -7.97 10.06
N SER A 609 -25.69 -7.14 9.87
CA SER A 609 -26.92 -7.08 10.67
C SER A 609 -28.16 -7.34 9.79
N GLY A 610 -29.36 -7.35 10.38
CA GLY A 610 -30.61 -7.43 9.62
C GLY A 610 -30.78 -8.67 8.71
N GLU A 611 -31.35 -8.44 7.53
CA GLU A 611 -31.63 -9.47 6.52
C GLU A 611 -30.34 -10.03 5.89
N GLU A 612 -29.32 -9.20 5.75
CA GLU A 612 -28.00 -9.60 5.27
C GLU A 612 -27.37 -10.63 6.20
N LYS A 613 -27.44 -10.40 7.53
CA LYS A 613 -26.93 -11.36 8.52
C LYS A 613 -27.59 -12.72 8.37
N GLU A 614 -28.89 -12.75 8.11
CA GLU A 614 -29.65 -13.98 7.89
C GLU A 614 -29.19 -14.71 6.61
N THR A 615 -29.00 -13.95 5.53
CA THR A 615 -28.49 -14.48 4.26
C THR A 615 -27.13 -15.14 4.45
N TYR A 616 -26.17 -14.46 5.08
CA TYR A 616 -24.84 -15.03 5.32
C TYR A 616 -24.82 -16.10 6.40
N ARG A 617 -25.74 -16.08 7.37
CA ARG A 617 -25.94 -17.19 8.31
C ARG A 617 -26.30 -18.48 7.59
N ASN A 618 -27.19 -18.39 6.61
CA ASN A 618 -27.61 -19.54 5.81
C ASN A 618 -26.46 -20.07 4.95
N LEU A 619 -25.68 -19.17 4.33
CA LEU A 619 -24.48 -19.53 3.58
C LEU A 619 -23.43 -20.22 4.46
N PHE A 620 -23.08 -19.60 5.59
CA PHE A 620 -22.12 -20.16 6.56
C PHE A 620 -22.58 -21.53 7.08
N SER A 621 -23.86 -21.65 7.45
CA SER A 621 -24.44 -22.92 7.90
C SER A 621 -24.37 -24.01 6.83
N PHE A 622 -24.57 -23.65 5.56
CA PHE A 622 -24.46 -24.59 4.44
C PHE A 622 -23.02 -25.09 4.29
N LEU A 623 -22.03 -24.19 4.24
CA LEU A 623 -20.62 -24.55 4.11
C LEU A 623 -20.12 -25.34 5.34
N SER A 624 -20.58 -25.00 6.54
CA SER A 624 -20.25 -25.73 7.78
C SER A 624 -20.74 -27.18 7.75
N ARG A 625 -21.95 -27.44 7.23
CA ARG A 625 -22.46 -28.81 7.06
C ARG A 625 -21.65 -29.61 6.05
N LEU A 626 -21.19 -28.97 4.97
CA LEU A 626 -20.31 -29.61 3.99
C LEU A 626 -18.96 -29.97 4.61
N PHE A 627 -18.34 -29.04 5.32
CA PHE A 627 -17.09 -29.27 6.05
C PHE A 627 -17.19 -30.49 6.98
N ARG A 628 -18.25 -30.56 7.82
CA ARG A 628 -18.47 -31.70 8.72
C ARG A 628 -18.64 -33.03 7.99
N ARG A 629 -19.31 -33.05 6.83
CA ARG A 629 -19.48 -34.27 6.02
C ARG A 629 -18.15 -34.74 5.42
N ILE A 630 -17.31 -33.81 4.97
CA ILE A 630 -15.98 -34.11 4.43
C ILE A 630 -15.10 -34.67 5.55
N CYS A 631 -15.02 -34.00 6.70
CA CYS A 631 -14.26 -34.47 7.85
C CYS A 631 -14.75 -35.84 8.36
N GLY A 632 -16.07 -36.04 8.45
CA GLY A 632 -16.67 -37.31 8.87
C GLY A 632 -16.33 -38.48 7.94
N ARG A 633 -16.25 -38.25 6.62
CA ARG A 633 -15.80 -39.27 5.66
C ARG A 633 -14.31 -39.59 5.79
N ILE A 634 -13.46 -38.58 6.01
CA ILE A 634 -12.01 -38.78 6.23
C ILE A 634 -11.77 -39.57 7.52
N LEU A 635 -12.49 -39.26 8.60
CA LEU A 635 -12.40 -39.99 9.87
C LEU A 635 -12.87 -41.46 9.74
N ALA A 636 -13.88 -41.73 8.91
CA ALA A 636 -14.36 -43.09 8.64
C ALA A 636 -13.37 -43.92 7.80
N VAL A 637 -12.53 -43.29 6.97
CA VAL A 637 -11.54 -43.97 6.11
C VAL A 637 -10.20 -44.16 6.84
N VAL A 638 -9.83 -43.26 7.76
CA VAL A 638 -8.49 -43.26 8.40
C VAL A 638 -8.51 -43.88 9.80
N GLY A 639 -9.66 -44.31 10.33
CA GLY A 639 -9.74 -45.06 11.60
C GLY A 639 -9.16 -44.32 12.82
N CYS A 640 -9.08 -42.98 12.76
CA CYS A 640 -8.42 -42.17 13.79
C CYS A 640 -9.47 -41.43 14.62
N GLN A 641 -9.94 -42.05 15.71
CA GLN A 641 -10.68 -41.35 16.76
C GLN A 641 -9.69 -40.46 17.54
N GLY A 642 -9.53 -39.20 17.12
CA GLY A 642 -8.69 -38.23 17.85
C GLY A 642 -8.03 -37.13 17.03
N CYS A 643 -8.12 -37.13 15.70
CA CYS A 643 -7.61 -36.03 14.88
C CYS A 643 -8.65 -34.89 14.78
N ASP A 644 -8.70 -34.09 15.84
CA ASP A 644 -9.58 -32.93 15.96
C ASP A 644 -9.32 -31.86 14.87
N ILE A 645 -10.43 -31.24 14.46
CA ILE A 645 -10.66 -30.12 13.52
C ILE A 645 -9.57 -29.02 13.50
N VAL A 646 -8.77 -28.90 14.54
CA VAL A 646 -7.68 -27.92 14.71
C VAL A 646 -6.50 -28.20 13.78
N ARG A 647 -6.17 -29.47 13.50
CA ARG A 647 -5.01 -29.82 12.67
C ARG A 647 -5.24 -29.57 11.17
N PHE A 648 -6.51 -29.51 10.75
CA PHE A 648 -6.90 -29.18 9.37
C PHE A 648 -7.05 -27.66 9.14
N ARG A 649 -7.33 -26.87 10.20
CA ARG A 649 -7.26 -25.39 10.16
C ARG A 649 -5.82 -24.88 9.97
N ARG A 650 -4.84 -25.52 10.61
CA ARG A 650 -3.41 -25.13 10.55
C ARG A 650 -2.69 -25.29 9.22
N LEU A 651 -3.27 -26.00 8.23
CA LEU A 651 -2.64 -26.13 6.91
C LEU A 651 -2.82 -24.88 6.03
N PHE A 652 -3.60 -23.88 6.47
CA PHE A 652 -4.04 -22.78 5.61
C PHE A 652 -4.01 -21.38 6.27
N GLU A 653 -3.30 -21.20 7.38
CA GLU A 653 -3.22 -19.90 8.08
C GLU A 653 -1.85 -19.26 7.94
N PHE A 654 -1.71 -18.43 6.90
CA PHE A 654 -0.98 -17.17 6.97
C PHE A 654 -1.97 -16.14 6.46
N GLU A 655 -2.29 -15.11 7.25
CA GLU A 655 -3.11 -13.92 6.93
C GLU A 655 -4.53 -13.79 7.53
N ASN A 656 -5.12 -14.79 8.22
CA ASN A 656 -6.44 -14.60 8.86
C ASN A 656 -6.46 -14.93 10.37
N HIS A 657 -5.96 -14.01 11.20
CA HIS A 657 -5.91 -14.11 12.67
C HIS A 657 -7.27 -14.00 13.41
N ARG A 658 -8.42 -13.86 12.73
CA ARG A 658 -9.72 -13.62 13.41
C ARG A 658 -10.27 -14.81 14.19
N ILE A 659 -9.84 -16.04 13.92
CA ILE A 659 -10.39 -17.21 14.64
C ILE A 659 -9.92 -17.24 16.11
N PHE A 660 -8.88 -16.48 16.43
CA PHE A 660 -8.28 -16.45 17.76
C PHE A 660 -8.79 -15.30 18.64
N TRP A 661 -9.11 -14.15 18.03
CA TRP A 661 -9.43 -12.90 18.70
C TRP A 661 -10.88 -12.81 19.16
#